data_AF-K2SB20-F1
#
_entry.id   AF-K2SB20-F1
#
_cell.length_a   1.000
_cell.length_b   1.000
_cell.length_c   1.000
_cell.angle_alpha   90.00
_cell.angle_beta   90.00
_cell.angle_gamma   90.00
#
_symmetry.space_group_name_H-M   'P 1'
#
loop_
_entity.id
_entity.type
_entity.pdbx_description
1 polymer ?
#
loop_
_entity_poly.entity_id
_entity_poly.type
_entity_poly.pdbx_seq_one_letter_code
_entity_poly.pdbx_strand_id
1 'polypeptide(L)'
;MDKMLVRVDVTLAEIGEDFDENEGHKVESRTTEKWREYMVVCRDNVDDDDPDVPFVLQMYKTRVIAAVEGSKNRKKAKHEVKLSPKYTRVNLYSPLDKTVVMWTPWRKRTKIFIMRPRSGSSAAEWYTFLRKIMGWNRASELQINVPDLDVSLRLENPFQDLESSQEVKEAAKGNTEAMVKAVEKEQAVAQNIIKRVIDILRKTDDYAELVKHWTETERIGLAWKRYDRLEWIHGSNEQKMYGSIAMARTHELELRPKEHYPTTAKTKKDNIIQEPVPVEGFLVRLTSQRGVDKRLGRMFFKRLYFSTHDNYLVFSRPAKAVPPPPPKLPGSGGLRVPSAREITEGTPLIYAVNPYPLKDGQIEWLADDTQHSKEDMKYRDRDAADEAERKTNLLLKCDGYINLCNIKKVRKVHRGASAADVNMEEGSDVDFDEDVDDSMEDDGVTREFDDERTFEIVLRNGLIIRLQAFDKMTKKEWIKRLRQLAKYWKYRSASDIQLYKTVRKYNLDLLNIDEETEAIVGQFARKWEVSHAHASPELYNLCGISACRTIHISGVLFRKPRRHATFTRCSVILSAGTLLIFQDSLRKTTGKQLEHIHHEHISTLDLRDCYLYSGLLTENDLLYQNRTFDNNKPGHTALPRIYLEDGWTSSDEDYMTCFAIWHGRKKSLFRRGSNDSREKEVREKEGGRRSRFKLVSQLGVPGNTMVFKARSRAERDHWVLAIQTECERLAQAEEVRIIGDE
;
A
#
# COMPACT_ATOMS: atom_id res chain seq x y z
N MET A 1 -3.47 -25.00 3.57
CA MET A 1 -4.63 -24.45 4.31
C MET A 1 -4.43 -22.98 4.55
N ASP A 2 -5.47 -22.15 4.50
CA ASP A 2 -5.33 -20.70 4.67
C ASP A 2 -6.66 -20.06 5.13
N LYS A 3 -6.60 -18.88 5.75
CA LYS A 3 -7.79 -18.08 6.08
C LYS A 3 -8.14 -17.20 4.89
N MET A 4 -9.38 -17.32 4.40
CA MET A 4 -9.84 -16.59 3.23
C MET A 4 -11.19 -15.94 3.46
N LEU A 5 -11.42 -14.81 2.79
CA LEU A 5 -12.73 -14.22 2.65
C LEU A 5 -13.48 -14.93 1.51
N VAL A 6 -14.67 -15.48 1.78
CA VAL A 6 -15.45 -16.24 0.80
C VAL A 6 -16.85 -15.65 0.65
N ARG A 7 -17.31 -15.55 -0.60
CA ARG A 7 -18.67 -15.23 -1.03
C ARG A 7 -19.20 -16.36 -1.89
N VAL A 8 -20.50 -16.64 -1.77
CA VAL A 8 -21.16 -17.72 -2.51
C VAL A 8 -22.35 -17.18 -3.30
N ASP A 9 -22.25 -17.32 -4.61
CA ASP A 9 -23.28 -16.93 -5.56
C ASP A 9 -23.84 -18.19 -6.25
N VAL A 10 -25.07 -18.08 -6.78
CA VAL A 10 -25.73 -19.16 -7.52
C VAL A 10 -26.37 -18.58 -8.77
N THR A 11 -26.20 -19.26 -9.90
CA THR A 11 -26.82 -18.90 -11.17
C THR A 11 -27.56 -20.11 -11.78
N LEU A 12 -28.54 -19.81 -12.64
CA LEU A 12 -29.21 -20.80 -13.50
C LEU A 12 -28.49 -20.95 -14.84
N ALA A 13 -27.62 -20.01 -15.21
CA ALA A 13 -26.87 -20.06 -16.45
C ALA A 13 -25.78 -21.15 -16.38
N GLU A 14 -25.52 -21.76 -17.53
CA GLU A 14 -24.30 -22.55 -17.72
C GLU A 14 -23.10 -21.60 -17.82
N ILE A 15 -22.03 -21.94 -17.11
CA ILE A 15 -20.83 -21.12 -17.04
C ILE A 15 -19.74 -21.79 -17.87
N GLY A 16 -19.17 -21.07 -18.82
CA GLY A 16 -18.05 -21.53 -19.65
C GLY A 16 -16.76 -21.77 -18.85
N GLU A 17 -15.70 -22.22 -19.53
CA GLU A 17 -14.45 -22.60 -18.88
C GLU A 17 -13.62 -21.42 -18.35
N ASP A 18 -13.80 -20.23 -18.93
CA ASP A 18 -13.00 -19.04 -18.68
C ASP A 18 -13.79 -17.95 -17.95
N PHE A 19 -14.53 -18.34 -16.91
CA PHE A 19 -15.29 -17.42 -16.07
C PHE A 19 -14.37 -16.49 -15.27
N ASP A 20 -14.43 -15.20 -15.56
CA ASP A 20 -13.72 -14.14 -14.85
C ASP A 20 -14.69 -12.97 -14.57
N GLU A 21 -14.17 -11.82 -14.19
CA GLU A 21 -14.98 -10.62 -13.95
C GLU A 21 -15.77 -10.16 -15.19
N ASN A 22 -15.19 -10.31 -16.39
CA ASN A 22 -15.83 -9.93 -17.65
C ASN A 22 -17.03 -10.86 -17.95
N GLU A 23 -16.84 -12.17 -17.84
CA GLU A 23 -17.94 -13.12 -17.96
C GLU A 23 -18.96 -12.99 -16.81
N GLY A 24 -18.48 -12.66 -15.61
CA GLY A 24 -19.32 -12.39 -14.44
C GLY A 24 -20.29 -11.23 -14.64
N HIS A 25 -19.91 -10.20 -15.40
CA HIS A 25 -20.79 -9.09 -15.77
C HIS A 25 -21.96 -9.53 -16.67
N LYS A 26 -21.73 -10.57 -17.50
CA LYS A 26 -22.73 -11.09 -18.46
C LYS A 26 -23.68 -12.12 -17.82
N VAL A 27 -23.31 -12.68 -16.67
CA VAL A 27 -24.05 -13.75 -16.01
C VAL A 27 -24.86 -13.21 -14.84
N GLU A 28 -26.18 -13.31 -14.93
CA GLU A 28 -27.05 -13.00 -13.80
C GLU A 28 -26.86 -14.06 -12.69
N SER A 29 -26.36 -13.61 -11.53
CA SER A 29 -26.11 -14.46 -10.38
C SER A 29 -26.73 -13.86 -9.12
N ARG A 30 -27.22 -14.74 -8.24
CA ARG A 30 -27.81 -14.35 -6.95
C ARG A 30 -26.85 -14.68 -5.82
N THR A 31 -26.46 -13.68 -5.04
CA THR A 31 -25.68 -13.90 -3.81
C THR A 31 -26.49 -14.62 -2.76
N THR A 32 -26.07 -15.85 -2.46
CA THR A 32 -26.65 -16.67 -1.38
C THR A 32 -25.97 -16.41 -0.05
N GLU A 33 -24.65 -16.19 -0.06
CA GLU A 33 -23.88 -15.87 1.13
C GLU A 33 -22.91 -14.72 0.84
N LYS A 34 -23.10 -13.62 1.57
CA LYS A 34 -22.20 -12.45 1.55
C LYS A 34 -20.82 -12.82 2.11
N TRP A 35 -19.84 -11.95 1.88
CA TRP A 35 -18.46 -12.06 2.37
C TRP A 35 -18.34 -12.44 3.85
N ARG A 36 -17.64 -13.55 4.11
CA ARG A 36 -17.31 -14.06 5.46
C ARG A 36 -15.94 -14.73 5.45
N GLU A 37 -15.24 -14.65 6.57
CA GLU A 37 -13.97 -15.37 6.72
C GLU A 37 -14.19 -16.86 7.01
N TYR A 38 -13.44 -17.71 6.35
CA TYR A 38 -13.40 -19.15 6.56
C TYR A 38 -11.95 -19.63 6.65
N MET A 39 -11.70 -20.70 7.41
CA MET A 39 -10.49 -21.51 7.18
C MET A 39 -10.76 -22.43 6.00
N VAL A 40 -9.99 -22.27 4.94
CA VAL A 40 -10.06 -23.08 3.73
C VAL A 40 -8.96 -24.14 3.79
N VAL A 41 -9.37 -25.40 3.70
CA VAL A 41 -8.50 -26.58 3.80
C VAL A 41 -8.75 -27.45 2.59
N CYS A 42 -7.69 -27.87 1.92
CA CYS A 42 -7.76 -28.91 0.90
C CYS A 42 -7.24 -30.22 1.53
N ARG A 43 -7.98 -31.30 1.35
CA ARG A 43 -7.65 -32.64 1.86
C ARG A 43 -7.77 -33.68 0.77
N ASP A 44 -7.05 -34.77 0.95
CA ASP A 44 -7.23 -35.99 0.16
C ASP A 44 -8.61 -36.57 0.45
N ASN A 45 -9.28 -37.01 -0.61
CA ASN A 45 -10.58 -37.65 -0.51
C ASN A 45 -10.37 -39.15 -0.25
N VAL A 46 -10.27 -39.56 1.00
CA VAL A 46 -10.00 -40.96 1.38
C VAL A 46 -11.30 -41.76 1.56
N ASP A 47 -12.43 -41.09 1.76
CA ASP A 47 -13.71 -41.71 2.14
C ASP A 47 -14.63 -42.08 0.95
N ASP A 48 -14.35 -41.61 -0.27
CA ASP A 48 -15.08 -41.95 -1.49
C ASP A 48 -14.12 -42.71 -2.42
N ASP A 49 -14.40 -43.98 -2.74
CA ASP A 49 -13.70 -44.81 -3.75
C ASP A 49 -13.83 -44.26 -5.20
N ASP A 50 -14.15 -42.98 -5.38
CA ASP A 50 -14.28 -42.33 -6.69
C ASP A 50 -12.90 -41.78 -7.13
N PRO A 51 -12.20 -42.45 -8.06
CA PRO A 51 -10.89 -42.01 -8.54
C PRO A 51 -10.94 -40.65 -9.26
N ASP A 52 -12.12 -40.17 -9.66
CA ASP A 52 -12.29 -38.88 -10.32
C ASP A 52 -12.33 -37.68 -9.36
N VAL A 53 -12.36 -37.90 -8.03
CA VAL A 53 -12.33 -36.85 -7.00
C VAL A 53 -11.18 -37.10 -6.01
N PRO A 54 -9.93 -36.78 -6.39
CA PRO A 54 -8.78 -37.01 -5.51
C PRO A 54 -8.74 -36.08 -4.29
N PHE A 55 -9.34 -34.89 -4.37
CA PHE A 55 -9.28 -33.89 -3.31
C PHE A 55 -10.63 -33.24 -3.01
N VAL A 56 -10.79 -32.77 -1.78
CA VAL A 56 -11.96 -32.01 -1.33
C VAL A 56 -11.51 -30.70 -0.71
N LEU A 57 -12.16 -29.60 -1.09
CA LEU A 57 -11.98 -28.27 -0.50
C LEU A 57 -13.06 -28.02 0.55
N GLN A 58 -12.65 -27.87 1.80
CA GLN A 58 -13.53 -27.70 2.95
C GLN A 58 -13.37 -26.29 3.56
N MET A 59 -14.50 -25.66 3.90
CA MET A 59 -14.55 -24.31 4.47
C MET A 59 -15.10 -24.34 5.90
N TYR A 60 -14.24 -24.06 6.89
CA TYR A 60 -14.57 -24.16 8.31
C TYR A 60 -14.82 -22.79 8.96
N LYS A 61 -15.76 -22.76 9.91
CA LYS A 61 -16.02 -21.61 10.80
C LYS A 61 -15.16 -21.62 12.07
N THR A 62 -14.12 -22.46 12.11
CA THR A 62 -13.28 -22.67 13.30
C THR A 62 -11.82 -22.79 12.90
N ARG A 63 -10.92 -22.34 13.79
CA ARG A 63 -9.46 -22.51 13.66
C ARG A 63 -8.93 -23.79 14.32
N VAL A 64 -9.84 -24.67 14.72
CA VAL A 64 -9.49 -25.96 15.31
C VAL A 64 -9.91 -27.00 14.30
N ILE A 65 -8.93 -27.50 13.56
CA ILE A 65 -9.12 -28.40 12.43
C ILE A 65 -8.54 -29.76 12.84
N ALA A 66 -9.32 -30.84 12.69
CA ALA A 66 -8.82 -32.19 12.93
C ALA A 66 -7.77 -32.56 11.87
N ALA A 67 -6.71 -33.28 12.26
CA ALA A 67 -5.68 -33.74 11.33
C ALA A 67 -6.24 -34.77 10.32
N VAL A 68 -7.07 -35.68 10.82
CA VAL A 68 -7.74 -36.74 10.05
C VAL A 68 -9.24 -36.65 10.26
N GLU A 69 -10.02 -36.93 9.21
CA GLU A 69 -11.48 -36.92 9.29
C GLU A 69 -11.99 -38.21 9.95
N GLY A 70 -11.99 -38.26 11.28
CA GLY A 70 -12.64 -39.36 12.02
C GLY A 70 -14.16 -39.25 11.98
N SER A 71 -14.86 -40.40 11.93
CA SER A 71 -16.34 -40.51 11.96
C SER A 71 -17.01 -39.82 13.17
N LYS A 72 -16.24 -39.46 14.20
CA LYS A 72 -16.67 -38.77 15.43
C LYS A 72 -16.31 -37.28 15.49
N ASN A 73 -15.97 -36.64 14.36
CA ASN A 73 -15.65 -35.21 14.34
C ASN A 73 -16.89 -34.34 14.63
N ARG A 74 -16.89 -33.66 15.79
CA ARG A 74 -18.00 -32.80 16.24
C ARG A 74 -18.21 -31.52 15.41
N LYS A 75 -17.28 -31.11 14.56
CA LYS A 75 -17.36 -29.85 13.78
C LYS A 75 -17.24 -30.10 12.29
N LYS A 76 -18.38 -30.12 11.61
CA LYS A 76 -18.47 -30.29 10.15
C LYS A 76 -18.08 -29.01 9.40
N ALA A 77 -17.50 -29.17 8.20
CA ALA A 77 -17.27 -28.08 7.27
C ALA A 77 -18.61 -27.40 6.91
N LYS A 78 -18.60 -26.08 6.72
CA LYS A 78 -19.83 -25.35 6.33
C LYS A 78 -20.13 -25.54 4.85
N HIS A 79 -19.09 -25.50 4.03
CA HIS A 79 -19.14 -25.82 2.61
C HIS A 79 -18.05 -26.84 2.31
N GLU A 80 -18.36 -27.69 1.36
CA GLU A 80 -17.49 -28.73 0.85
C GLU A 80 -17.61 -28.72 -0.68
N VAL A 81 -16.47 -28.75 -1.36
CA VAL A 81 -16.38 -28.77 -2.82
C VAL A 81 -15.48 -29.90 -3.23
N LYS A 82 -16.05 -30.88 -3.93
CA LYS A 82 -15.33 -32.00 -4.52
C LYS A 82 -14.52 -31.51 -5.72
N LEU A 83 -13.20 -31.61 -5.65
CA LEU A 83 -12.30 -31.13 -6.67
C LEU A 83 -12.11 -32.21 -7.73
N SER A 84 -12.82 -32.09 -8.84
CA SER A 84 -12.66 -32.95 -10.01
C SER A 84 -12.52 -32.12 -11.29
N PRO A 85 -11.58 -32.50 -12.19
CA PRO A 85 -11.47 -31.91 -13.51
C PRO A 85 -12.72 -32.08 -14.39
N LYS A 86 -13.68 -32.96 -14.05
CA LYS A 86 -14.88 -33.17 -14.87
C LYS A 86 -15.96 -32.12 -14.61
N TYR A 87 -16.11 -31.64 -13.37
CA TYR A 87 -17.23 -30.79 -12.96
C TYR A 87 -16.80 -29.50 -12.28
N THR A 88 -15.63 -29.44 -11.67
CA THR A 88 -15.13 -28.22 -11.03
C THR A 88 -14.22 -27.46 -11.97
N ARG A 89 -14.37 -26.14 -11.97
CA ARG A 89 -13.54 -25.21 -12.74
C ARG A 89 -13.02 -24.11 -11.84
N VAL A 90 -11.85 -23.58 -12.17
CA VAL A 90 -11.12 -22.58 -11.39
C VAL A 90 -10.49 -21.54 -12.31
N ASN A 91 -10.66 -20.27 -11.94
CA ASN A 91 -10.04 -19.15 -12.63
C ASN A 91 -9.71 -18.00 -11.66
N LEU A 92 -8.98 -16.99 -12.12
CA LEU A 92 -8.93 -15.70 -11.44
C LEU A 92 -10.17 -14.91 -11.82
N TYR A 93 -10.94 -14.48 -10.81
CA TYR A 93 -12.08 -13.60 -11.03
C TYR A 93 -11.59 -12.20 -11.38
N SER A 94 -10.83 -11.60 -10.45
CA SER A 94 -10.16 -10.32 -10.66
C SER A 94 -8.64 -10.55 -10.64
N PRO A 95 -7.95 -10.33 -11.76
CA PRO A 95 -6.50 -10.44 -11.80
C PRO A 95 -5.79 -9.30 -11.04
N LEU A 96 -6.44 -8.14 -10.87
CA LEU A 96 -5.88 -7.00 -10.13
C LEU A 96 -5.79 -7.32 -8.63
N ASP A 97 -6.92 -7.67 -8.00
CA ASP A 97 -6.92 -7.97 -6.56
C ASP A 97 -6.55 -9.44 -6.24
N LYS A 98 -6.33 -10.26 -7.28
CA LYS A 98 -6.01 -11.70 -7.21
C LYS A 98 -7.12 -12.51 -6.56
N THR A 99 -8.37 -12.11 -6.72
CA THR A 99 -9.53 -12.91 -6.27
C THR A 99 -9.65 -14.18 -7.11
N VAL A 100 -9.73 -15.33 -6.45
CA VAL A 100 -9.89 -16.65 -7.08
C VAL A 100 -11.37 -16.99 -7.14
N VAL A 101 -11.83 -17.56 -8.25
CA VAL A 101 -13.18 -18.10 -8.39
C VAL A 101 -13.15 -19.57 -8.73
N MET A 102 -14.06 -20.31 -8.12
CA MET A 102 -14.31 -21.71 -8.39
C MET A 102 -15.81 -21.93 -8.57
N TRP A 103 -16.20 -22.72 -9.56
CA TRP A 103 -17.61 -23.04 -9.77
C TRP A 103 -17.80 -24.53 -10.07
N THR A 104 -18.95 -25.04 -9.65
CA THR A 104 -19.35 -26.44 -9.83
C THR A 104 -20.86 -26.51 -10.08
N PRO A 105 -21.31 -27.46 -10.91
CA PRO A 105 -22.71 -27.83 -10.98
C PRO A 105 -23.25 -28.18 -9.59
N TRP A 106 -24.47 -27.72 -9.30
CA TRP A 106 -25.20 -27.99 -8.07
C TRP A 106 -26.70 -28.09 -8.37
N ARG A 107 -27.21 -29.33 -8.40
CA ARG A 107 -28.59 -29.63 -8.82
C ARG A 107 -28.83 -29.11 -10.24
N LYS A 108 -29.84 -28.24 -10.45
CA LYS A 108 -30.15 -27.58 -11.74
C LYS A 108 -29.51 -26.20 -11.87
N ARG A 109 -28.48 -25.90 -11.08
CA ARG A 109 -27.87 -24.57 -10.97
C ARG A 109 -26.35 -24.71 -10.92
N THR A 110 -25.64 -23.61 -11.10
CA THR A 110 -24.19 -23.55 -10.87
C THR A 110 -23.93 -22.77 -9.59
N LYS A 111 -23.12 -23.34 -8.70
CA LYS A 111 -22.69 -22.69 -7.46
C LYS A 111 -21.29 -22.10 -7.66
N ILE A 112 -21.15 -20.81 -7.38
CA ILE A 112 -19.93 -20.03 -7.59
C ILE A 112 -19.36 -19.64 -6.22
N PHE A 113 -18.11 -20.01 -5.97
CA PHE A 113 -17.34 -19.64 -4.79
C PHE A 113 -16.30 -18.61 -5.20
N ILE A 114 -16.46 -17.38 -4.71
CA ILE A 114 -15.50 -16.31 -4.92
C ILE A 114 -14.68 -16.19 -3.63
N MET A 115 -13.38 -16.37 -3.73
CA MET A 115 -12.46 -16.53 -2.61
C MET A 115 -11.31 -15.52 -2.71
N ARG A 116 -11.09 -14.79 -1.63
CA ARG A 116 -10.00 -13.82 -1.52
C ARG A 116 -9.08 -14.21 -0.36
N PRO A 117 -7.90 -14.77 -0.64
CA PRO A 117 -6.83 -14.94 0.34
C PRO A 117 -6.36 -13.60 0.90
N ARG A 118 -5.56 -13.60 1.97
CA ARG A 118 -5.09 -12.34 2.58
C ARG A 118 -4.07 -11.59 1.73
N SER A 119 -3.06 -12.30 1.21
CA SER A 119 -1.98 -11.72 0.42
C SER A 119 -2.13 -12.04 -1.06
N GLY A 120 -1.47 -11.28 -1.94
CA GLY A 120 -1.40 -11.59 -3.36
C GLY A 120 -0.60 -12.87 -3.64
N SER A 121 0.51 -13.06 -2.92
CA SER A 121 1.32 -14.28 -2.96
C SER A 121 0.55 -15.56 -2.65
N SER A 122 -0.21 -15.58 -1.55
CA SER A 122 -1.05 -16.74 -1.20
C SER A 122 -2.12 -16.97 -2.27
N ALA A 123 -2.69 -15.91 -2.82
CA ALA A 123 -3.69 -16.04 -3.88
C ALA A 123 -3.12 -16.65 -5.17
N ALA A 124 -1.93 -16.23 -5.59
CA ALA A 124 -1.22 -16.84 -6.71
C ALA A 124 -0.93 -18.33 -6.46
N GLU A 125 -0.43 -18.69 -5.27
CA GLU A 125 -0.17 -20.09 -4.90
C GLU A 125 -1.44 -20.94 -4.92
N TRP A 126 -2.52 -20.47 -4.29
CA TRP A 126 -3.79 -21.18 -4.28
C TRP A 126 -4.38 -21.33 -5.67
N TYR A 127 -4.25 -20.30 -6.51
CA TYR A 127 -4.68 -20.37 -7.89
C TYR A 127 -3.91 -21.45 -8.67
N THR A 128 -2.58 -21.44 -8.60
CA THR A 128 -1.72 -22.45 -9.24
C THR A 128 -1.99 -23.86 -8.69
N PHE A 129 -2.13 -24.00 -7.38
CA PHE A 129 -2.43 -25.27 -6.71
C PHE A 129 -3.76 -25.86 -7.18
N LEU A 130 -4.84 -25.08 -7.13
CA LEU A 130 -6.17 -25.53 -7.55
C LEU A 130 -6.20 -25.87 -9.04
N ARG A 131 -5.51 -25.09 -9.89
CA ARG A 131 -5.38 -25.37 -11.33
C ARG A 131 -4.65 -26.67 -11.61
N LYS A 132 -3.57 -26.95 -10.87
CA LYS A 132 -2.84 -28.22 -10.98
C LYS A 132 -3.73 -29.42 -10.66
N ILE A 133 -4.57 -29.32 -9.64
CA ILE A 133 -5.57 -30.36 -9.32
C ILE A 133 -6.57 -30.55 -10.47
N MET A 134 -6.96 -29.47 -11.16
CA MET A 134 -7.85 -29.54 -12.33
C MET A 134 -7.15 -30.06 -13.61
N GLY A 135 -5.91 -30.54 -13.52
CA GLY A 135 -5.17 -31.09 -14.66
C GLY A 135 -4.39 -30.06 -15.48
N TRP A 136 -4.25 -28.82 -14.99
CA TRP A 136 -3.37 -27.85 -15.65
C TRP A 136 -1.91 -28.25 -15.42
N ASN A 137 -1.20 -28.44 -16.52
CA ASN A 137 0.24 -28.65 -16.51
C ASN A 137 0.97 -27.34 -16.82
N ARG A 138 2.09 -27.13 -16.13
CA ARG A 138 2.97 -25.99 -16.39
C ARG A 138 3.59 -26.14 -17.78
N ALA A 139 3.67 -25.04 -18.53
CA ALA A 139 4.40 -25.02 -19.78
C ALA A 139 5.91 -25.26 -19.53
N SER A 140 6.53 -26.08 -20.38
CA SER A 140 7.99 -26.28 -20.38
C SER A 140 8.75 -25.03 -20.82
N GLU A 141 8.08 -24.10 -21.50
CA GLU A 141 8.66 -22.86 -22.01
C GLU A 141 8.08 -21.66 -21.25
N LEU A 142 8.94 -20.70 -20.91
CA LEU A 142 8.56 -19.42 -20.31
C LEU A 142 9.01 -18.27 -21.23
N GLN A 143 8.04 -17.50 -21.71
CA GLN A 143 8.31 -16.28 -22.45
C GLN A 143 8.53 -15.10 -21.48
N ILE A 144 9.59 -14.34 -21.73
CA ILE A 144 9.97 -13.13 -20.97
C ILE A 144 10.21 -12.00 -21.97
N ASN A 145 9.51 -10.89 -21.80
CA ASN A 145 9.64 -9.72 -22.67
C ASN A 145 10.61 -8.71 -22.04
N VAL A 146 11.42 -8.05 -22.87
CA VAL A 146 12.36 -6.99 -22.49
C VAL A 146 11.96 -5.74 -23.28
N PRO A 147 11.03 -4.93 -22.74
CA PRO A 147 10.37 -3.86 -23.51
C PRO A 147 11.34 -2.75 -23.93
N ASP A 148 12.36 -2.44 -23.13
CA ASP A 148 13.36 -1.42 -23.47
C ASP A 148 14.22 -1.80 -24.69
N LEU A 149 14.27 -3.09 -25.01
CA LEU A 149 14.97 -3.64 -26.18
C LEU A 149 14.01 -4.07 -27.29
N ASP A 150 12.70 -4.05 -27.05
CA ASP A 150 11.67 -4.64 -27.92
C ASP A 150 11.95 -6.13 -28.26
N VAL A 151 12.45 -6.90 -27.29
CA VAL A 151 12.83 -8.32 -27.46
C VAL A 151 11.93 -9.23 -26.63
N SER A 152 11.53 -10.37 -27.20
CA SER A 152 10.90 -11.48 -26.48
C SER A 152 11.81 -12.69 -26.43
N LEU A 153 12.16 -13.14 -25.24
CA LEU A 153 13.01 -14.29 -25.00
C LEU A 153 12.19 -15.50 -24.55
N ARG A 154 12.62 -16.68 -24.97
CA ARG A 154 12.01 -17.95 -24.58
C ARG A 154 13.01 -18.78 -23.78
N LEU A 155 12.68 -19.03 -22.52
CA LEU A 155 13.45 -19.91 -21.66
C LEU A 155 12.84 -21.31 -21.65
N GLU A 156 13.65 -22.29 -22.03
CA GLU A 156 13.30 -23.70 -21.89
C GLU A 156 13.55 -24.18 -20.45
N ASN A 157 12.58 -24.91 -19.92
CA ASN A 157 12.59 -25.61 -18.64
C ASN A 157 13.17 -24.79 -17.47
N PRO A 158 12.63 -23.59 -17.17
CA PRO A 158 13.16 -22.72 -16.12
C PRO A 158 13.06 -23.29 -14.70
N PHE A 159 12.24 -24.33 -14.48
CA PHE A 159 12.00 -24.94 -13.17
C PHE A 159 12.53 -26.37 -13.04
N GLN A 160 13.21 -26.91 -14.06
CA GLN A 160 13.64 -28.32 -14.08
C GLN A 160 14.56 -28.67 -12.93
N ASP A 161 15.47 -27.77 -12.54
CA ASP A 161 16.36 -27.98 -11.38
C ASP A 161 15.60 -28.13 -10.07
N LEU A 162 14.45 -27.43 -9.94
CA LEU A 162 13.58 -27.54 -8.77
C LEU A 162 12.75 -28.83 -8.82
N GLU A 163 12.16 -29.16 -9.97
CA GLU A 163 11.27 -30.32 -10.14
C GLU A 163 12.01 -31.66 -10.10
N SER A 164 13.26 -31.70 -10.58
CA SER A 164 14.11 -32.90 -10.56
C SER A 164 14.76 -33.14 -9.20
N SER A 165 14.75 -32.15 -8.32
CA SER A 165 15.41 -32.23 -7.01
C SER A 165 14.78 -33.32 -6.12
N GLN A 166 15.62 -34.23 -5.61
CA GLN A 166 15.19 -35.28 -4.69
C GLN A 166 14.61 -34.67 -3.40
N GLU A 167 15.10 -33.50 -3.01
CA GLU A 167 14.70 -32.79 -1.81
C GLU A 167 13.25 -32.29 -1.87
N VAL A 168 12.74 -31.89 -3.04
CA VAL A 168 11.31 -31.55 -3.19
C VAL A 168 10.41 -32.78 -3.06
N LYS A 169 10.87 -33.95 -3.54
CA LYS A 169 10.14 -35.22 -3.41
C LYS A 169 10.15 -35.74 -1.97
N GLU A 170 11.23 -35.52 -1.24
CA GLU A 170 11.33 -35.88 0.19
C GLU A 170 10.62 -34.88 1.10
N ALA A 171 10.61 -33.59 0.73
CA ALA A 171 9.80 -32.56 1.39
C ALA A 171 8.29 -32.87 1.29
N ALA A 172 7.84 -33.35 0.12
CA ALA A 172 6.45 -33.79 -0.06
C ALA A 172 6.08 -35.00 0.83
N LYS A 173 7.06 -35.78 1.29
CA LYS A 173 6.90 -36.89 2.24
C LYS A 173 6.99 -36.44 3.71
N GLY A 174 7.15 -35.15 3.98
CA GLY A 174 7.14 -34.57 5.33
C GLY A 174 8.52 -34.51 6.02
N ASN A 175 9.63 -34.67 5.31
CA ASN A 175 10.97 -34.50 5.88
C ASN A 175 11.31 -33.01 6.09
N THR A 176 11.46 -32.59 7.34
CA THR A 176 11.68 -31.18 7.73
C THR A 176 12.98 -30.58 7.20
N GLU A 177 14.07 -31.34 7.12
CA GLU A 177 15.35 -30.83 6.57
C GLU A 177 15.29 -30.67 5.06
N ALA A 178 14.62 -31.60 4.37
CA ALA A 178 14.38 -31.51 2.93
C ALA A 178 13.43 -30.34 2.60
N MET A 179 12.46 -30.03 3.47
CA MET A 179 11.59 -28.86 3.31
C MET A 179 12.36 -27.55 3.33
N VAL A 180 13.34 -27.37 4.23
CA VAL A 180 14.15 -26.14 4.29
C VAL A 180 14.96 -25.97 3.01
N LYS A 181 15.65 -27.03 2.56
CA LYS A 181 16.42 -26.99 1.31
C LYS A 181 15.56 -26.78 0.07
N ALA A 182 14.35 -27.35 0.04
CA ALA A 182 13.40 -27.13 -1.05
C ALA A 182 12.94 -25.67 -1.12
N VAL A 183 12.70 -25.03 0.04
CA VAL A 183 12.37 -23.59 0.12
C VAL A 183 13.52 -22.74 -0.39
N GLU A 184 14.77 -23.01 0.01
CA GLU A 184 15.94 -22.26 -0.49
C GLU A 184 16.09 -22.36 -2.01
N LYS A 185 15.89 -23.55 -2.59
CA LYS A 185 15.90 -23.75 -4.05
C LYS A 185 14.76 -23.00 -4.73
N GLU A 186 13.56 -22.97 -4.14
CA GLU A 186 12.41 -22.22 -4.67
C GLU A 186 12.69 -20.70 -4.68
N GLN A 187 13.35 -20.20 -3.62
CA GLN A 187 13.73 -18.79 -3.51
C GLN A 187 14.74 -18.35 -4.56
N ALA A 188 15.61 -19.25 -5.01
CA ALA A 188 16.62 -18.97 -6.02
C ALA A 188 16.07 -18.92 -7.46
N VAL A 189 14.83 -19.38 -7.69
CA VAL A 189 14.26 -19.54 -9.05
C VAL A 189 14.19 -18.21 -9.80
N ALA A 190 13.69 -17.15 -9.17
CA ALA A 190 13.56 -15.84 -9.82
C ALA A 190 14.94 -15.27 -10.22
N GLN A 191 15.95 -15.41 -9.35
CA GLN A 191 17.31 -14.96 -9.62
C GLN A 191 17.96 -15.78 -10.74
N ASN A 192 17.72 -17.10 -10.78
CA ASN A 192 18.19 -17.97 -11.86
C ASN A 192 17.57 -17.56 -13.21
N ILE A 193 16.27 -17.28 -13.24
CA ILE A 193 15.58 -16.78 -14.44
C ILE A 193 16.24 -15.49 -14.95
N ILE A 194 16.44 -14.49 -14.07
CA ILE A 194 17.08 -13.22 -14.42
C ILE A 194 18.48 -13.47 -14.98
N LYS A 195 19.29 -14.29 -14.29
CA LYS A 195 20.66 -14.61 -14.71
C LYS A 195 20.70 -15.25 -16.10
N ARG A 196 19.84 -16.25 -16.36
CA ARG A 196 19.73 -16.91 -17.67
C ARG A 196 19.36 -15.93 -18.77
N VAL A 197 18.42 -15.02 -18.52
CA VAL A 197 18.05 -13.98 -19.49
C VAL A 197 19.22 -13.06 -19.81
N ILE A 198 19.92 -12.58 -18.78
CA ILE A 198 21.08 -11.69 -18.94
C ILE A 198 22.21 -12.42 -19.69
N ASP A 199 22.46 -13.69 -19.39
CA ASP A 199 23.46 -14.50 -20.09
C ASP A 199 23.10 -14.74 -21.57
N ILE A 200 21.80 -14.78 -21.92
CA ILE A 200 21.35 -14.83 -23.32
C ILE A 200 21.57 -13.48 -24.00
N LEU A 201 21.15 -12.38 -23.37
CA LEU A 201 21.28 -11.03 -23.95
C LEU A 201 22.74 -10.62 -24.14
N ARG A 202 23.65 -11.02 -23.23
CA ARG A 202 25.11 -10.76 -23.36
C ARG A 202 25.76 -11.45 -24.55
N LYS A 203 25.17 -12.54 -25.06
CA LYS A 203 25.71 -13.25 -26.22
C LYS A 203 25.36 -12.58 -27.55
N THR A 204 24.45 -11.61 -27.53
CA THR A 204 24.06 -10.84 -28.71
C THR A 204 24.78 -9.50 -28.67
N ASP A 205 25.65 -9.25 -29.66
CA ASP A 205 26.52 -8.07 -29.70
C ASP A 205 25.74 -6.75 -29.64
N ASP A 206 24.55 -6.70 -30.25
CA ASP A 206 23.68 -5.51 -30.30
C ASP A 206 23.21 -5.04 -28.90
N TYR A 207 23.17 -5.94 -27.91
CA TYR A 207 22.65 -5.64 -26.57
C TYR A 207 23.73 -5.62 -25.49
N ALA A 208 24.97 -5.98 -25.82
CA ALA A 208 26.04 -6.16 -24.84
C ALA A 208 26.35 -4.87 -24.04
N GLU A 209 26.37 -3.70 -24.69
CA GLU A 209 26.64 -2.42 -24.00
C GLU A 209 25.52 -2.02 -23.04
N LEU A 210 24.26 -2.20 -23.45
CA LEU A 210 23.11 -1.86 -22.61
C LEU A 210 22.97 -2.83 -21.43
N VAL A 211 23.21 -4.13 -21.65
CA VAL A 211 23.24 -5.12 -20.57
C VAL A 211 24.39 -4.85 -19.60
N LYS A 212 25.53 -4.37 -20.09
CA LYS A 212 26.64 -3.94 -19.23
C LYS A 212 26.21 -2.77 -18.36
N HIS A 213 25.57 -1.74 -18.94
CA HIS A 213 24.99 -0.64 -18.17
C HIS A 213 24.05 -1.16 -17.08
N TRP A 214 23.04 -1.96 -17.44
CA TRP A 214 22.09 -2.52 -16.48
C TRP A 214 22.72 -3.39 -15.39
N THR A 215 23.85 -4.05 -15.66
CA THR A 215 24.54 -4.85 -14.64
C THR A 215 25.34 -3.96 -13.69
N GLU A 216 25.91 -2.86 -14.18
CA GLU A 216 26.83 -2.00 -13.43
C GLU A 216 26.12 -0.87 -12.67
N THR A 217 25.06 -0.27 -13.23
CA THR A 217 24.41 0.93 -12.70
C THR A 217 23.04 0.68 -12.09
N GLU A 218 22.30 -0.30 -12.60
CA GLU A 218 20.89 -0.51 -12.26
C GLU A 218 20.66 -1.87 -11.61
N ARG A 219 19.55 -2.01 -10.88
CA ARG A 219 19.10 -3.31 -10.38
C ARG A 219 17.99 -3.81 -11.26
N ILE A 220 18.15 -4.97 -11.86
CA ILE A 220 17.14 -5.54 -12.75
C ILE A 220 16.11 -6.34 -11.92
N GLY A 221 14.85 -6.33 -12.36
CA GLY A 221 13.76 -7.08 -11.74
C GLY A 221 12.82 -7.71 -12.76
N LEU A 222 12.09 -8.72 -12.30
CA LEU A 222 10.95 -9.27 -13.03
C LEU A 222 9.67 -8.55 -12.60
N ALA A 223 8.75 -8.35 -13.54
CA ALA A 223 7.44 -7.79 -13.28
C ALA A 223 6.36 -8.47 -14.11
N TRP A 224 5.16 -8.61 -13.53
CA TRP A 224 3.96 -8.98 -14.26
C TRP A 224 3.30 -7.73 -14.82
N LYS A 225 3.19 -7.64 -16.14
CA LYS A 225 2.47 -6.58 -16.82
C LYS A 225 1.07 -7.04 -17.22
N ARG A 226 0.09 -6.13 -17.07
CA ARG A 226 -1.23 -6.28 -17.69
C ARG A 226 -1.79 -4.91 -18.08
N TYR A 227 -1.91 -4.66 -19.37
CA TYR A 227 -2.27 -3.36 -19.95
C TYR A 227 -1.27 -2.26 -19.51
N ASP A 228 -1.74 -1.23 -18.82
CA ASP A 228 -0.96 -0.11 -18.29
C ASP A 228 -0.35 -0.38 -16.90
N ARG A 229 -0.64 -1.54 -16.30
CA ARG A 229 -0.19 -1.91 -14.95
C ARG A 229 1.11 -2.70 -14.97
N LEU A 230 1.96 -2.42 -13.98
CA LEU A 230 3.17 -3.17 -13.69
C LEU A 230 3.18 -3.64 -12.23
N GLU A 231 3.26 -4.95 -12.03
CA GLU A 231 3.37 -5.59 -10.72
C GLU A 231 4.77 -6.20 -10.55
N TRP A 232 5.64 -5.53 -9.81
CA TRP A 232 6.98 -6.05 -9.53
C TRP A 232 6.92 -7.36 -8.74
N ILE A 233 7.74 -8.33 -9.14
CA ILE A 233 7.92 -9.58 -8.41
C ILE A 233 9.00 -9.34 -7.35
N HIS A 234 8.60 -9.34 -6.07
CA HIS A 234 9.49 -9.09 -4.93
C HIS A 234 9.08 -9.91 -3.70
N GLY A 235 9.99 -10.01 -2.72
CA GLY A 235 9.69 -10.58 -1.40
C GLY A 235 9.08 -11.98 -1.49
N SER A 236 7.93 -12.21 -0.84
CA SER A 236 7.26 -13.51 -0.85
C SER A 236 6.85 -13.99 -2.26
N ASN A 237 6.53 -13.07 -3.20
CA ASN A 237 6.20 -13.45 -4.58
C ASN A 237 7.44 -13.91 -5.36
N GLU A 238 8.58 -13.29 -5.11
CA GLU A 238 9.89 -13.69 -5.68
C GLU A 238 10.33 -15.05 -5.13
N GLN A 239 10.16 -15.25 -3.81
CA GLN A 239 10.48 -16.49 -3.13
C GLN A 239 9.63 -17.67 -3.60
N LYS A 240 8.41 -17.41 -4.09
CA LYS A 240 7.40 -18.40 -4.49
C LYS A 240 7.08 -18.31 -5.99
N MET A 241 8.09 -17.97 -6.80
CA MET A 241 7.93 -17.79 -8.24
C MET A 241 7.39 -19.06 -8.93
N TYR A 242 7.75 -20.23 -8.41
CA TYR A 242 7.20 -21.51 -8.86
C TYR A 242 5.67 -21.59 -8.70
N GLY A 243 5.14 -21.06 -7.59
CA GLY A 243 3.72 -21.02 -7.28
C GLY A 243 2.95 -19.86 -7.93
N SER A 244 3.61 -18.87 -8.51
CA SER A 244 2.95 -17.72 -9.17
C SER A 244 2.83 -17.85 -10.69
N ILE A 245 3.45 -18.86 -11.30
CA ILE A 245 3.52 -19.02 -12.76
C ILE A 245 2.18 -19.12 -13.49
N ALA A 246 1.10 -19.56 -12.81
CA ALA A 246 -0.23 -19.56 -13.43
C ALA A 246 -0.72 -18.14 -13.78
N MET A 247 -0.11 -17.09 -13.21
CA MET A 247 -0.32 -15.69 -13.58
C MET A 247 0.06 -15.40 -15.04
N ALA A 248 0.94 -16.20 -15.67
CA ALA A 248 1.32 -16.05 -17.08
C ALA A 248 0.14 -16.18 -18.06
N ARG A 249 -0.99 -16.75 -17.62
CA ARG A 249 -2.23 -16.80 -18.41
C ARG A 249 -2.90 -15.44 -18.54
N THR A 250 -2.81 -14.60 -17.51
CA THR A 250 -3.47 -13.29 -17.45
C THR A 250 -2.51 -12.11 -17.62
N HIS A 251 -1.23 -12.31 -17.33
CA HIS A 251 -0.18 -11.30 -17.36
C HIS A 251 0.97 -11.71 -18.29
N GLU A 252 1.75 -10.73 -18.70
CA GLU A 252 3.02 -10.89 -19.40
C GLU A 252 4.17 -10.77 -18.39
N LEU A 253 5.17 -11.65 -18.49
CA LEU A 253 6.35 -11.55 -17.67
C LEU A 253 7.37 -10.66 -18.37
N GLU A 254 7.76 -9.57 -17.73
CA GLU A 254 8.74 -8.63 -18.27
C GLU A 254 9.99 -8.54 -17.39
N LEU A 255 11.14 -8.32 -18.02
CA LEU A 255 12.39 -7.96 -17.36
C LEU A 255 12.64 -6.46 -17.57
N ARG A 256 12.78 -5.72 -16.47
CA ARG A 256 12.96 -4.26 -16.49
C ARG A 256 13.94 -3.79 -15.42
N PRO A 257 14.61 -2.64 -15.60
CA PRO A 257 15.35 -2.00 -14.53
C PRO A 257 14.40 -1.47 -13.44
N LYS A 258 14.82 -1.63 -12.19
CA LYS A 258 14.06 -1.23 -11.01
C LYS A 258 14.21 0.28 -10.80
N GLU A 259 13.20 1.03 -11.20
CA GLU A 259 13.16 2.47 -11.01
C GLU A 259 12.59 2.88 -9.65
N HIS A 260 13.20 3.89 -9.05
CA HIS A 260 12.71 4.56 -7.85
C HIS A 260 11.98 5.85 -8.23
N TYR A 261 11.09 6.31 -7.34
CA TYR A 261 10.40 7.59 -7.56
C TYR A 261 11.43 8.71 -7.78
N PRO A 262 11.26 9.56 -8.82
CA PRO A 262 12.26 10.58 -9.14
C PRO A 262 12.44 11.63 -8.04
N THR A 263 13.71 11.91 -7.71
CA THR A 263 14.14 12.99 -6.81
C THR A 263 14.40 14.31 -7.55
N THR A 264 14.00 14.38 -8.82
CA THR A 264 14.14 15.56 -9.67
C THR A 264 12.81 15.95 -10.30
N ALA A 265 12.65 17.24 -10.60
CA ALA A 265 11.50 17.75 -11.34
C ALA A 265 11.95 18.77 -12.39
N LYS A 266 11.21 18.84 -13.50
CA LYS A 266 11.43 19.83 -14.56
C LYS A 266 10.55 21.06 -14.33
N THR A 267 11.14 22.24 -14.45
CA THR A 267 10.39 23.49 -14.40
C THR A 267 9.80 23.86 -15.76
N LYS A 268 8.92 24.88 -15.82
CA LYS A 268 8.37 25.39 -17.10
C LYS A 268 9.43 25.89 -18.10
N LYS A 269 10.64 26.19 -17.64
CA LYS A 269 11.78 26.62 -18.47
C LYS A 269 12.76 25.47 -18.75
N ASP A 270 12.32 24.23 -18.53
CA ASP A 270 13.10 22.99 -18.65
C ASP A 270 14.34 22.89 -17.74
N ASN A 271 14.50 23.80 -16.77
CA ASN A 271 15.52 23.65 -15.73
C ASN A 271 15.16 22.50 -14.79
N ILE A 272 16.12 21.66 -14.49
CA ILE A 272 16.02 20.56 -13.51
C ILE A 272 16.19 21.13 -12.09
N ILE A 273 15.28 20.76 -11.19
CA ILE A 273 15.37 21.07 -9.76
C ILE A 273 15.47 19.77 -8.97
N GLN A 274 16.40 19.74 -8.02
CA GLN A 274 16.62 18.63 -7.10
C GLN A 274 15.67 18.73 -5.90
N GLU A 275 15.29 17.57 -5.34
CA GLU A 275 14.49 17.47 -4.13
C GLU A 275 15.19 18.18 -2.95
N PRO A 276 14.57 19.22 -2.36
CA PRO A 276 15.15 19.92 -1.22
C PRO A 276 15.10 19.05 0.04
N VAL A 277 16.05 19.27 0.96
CA VAL A 277 16.06 18.58 2.26
C VAL A 277 14.77 18.89 3.04
N PRO A 278 14.13 17.88 3.66
CA PRO A 278 12.97 18.06 4.52
C PRO A 278 13.30 18.91 5.76
N VAL A 279 12.26 19.44 6.42
CA VAL A 279 12.38 20.24 7.65
C VAL A 279 11.42 19.72 8.71
N GLU A 280 11.87 19.67 9.96
CA GLU A 280 11.07 19.31 11.13
C GLU A 280 11.43 20.17 12.35
N GLY A 281 10.50 20.30 13.30
CA GLY A 281 10.70 21.03 14.54
C GLY A 281 9.42 21.60 15.16
N PHE A 282 9.54 22.15 16.36
CA PHE A 282 8.43 22.77 17.09
C PHE A 282 8.13 24.16 16.54
N LEU A 283 6.84 24.44 16.33
CA LEU A 283 6.31 25.76 15.98
C LEU A 283 5.03 26.02 16.76
N VAL A 284 4.78 27.29 17.07
CA VAL A 284 3.52 27.74 17.68
C VAL A 284 2.60 28.24 16.57
N ARG A 285 1.43 27.61 16.43
CA ARG A 285 0.39 28.03 15.48
C ARG A 285 -0.51 29.07 16.13
N LEU A 286 -0.66 30.23 15.48
CA LEU A 286 -1.47 31.36 15.98
C LEU A 286 -2.81 31.55 15.23
N THR A 287 -3.23 30.55 14.44
CA THR A 287 -4.42 30.61 13.57
C THR A 287 -5.26 29.35 13.71
N SER A 288 -6.58 29.45 13.62
CA SER A 288 -7.50 28.29 13.73
C SER A 288 -7.58 27.55 12.40
N GLN A 289 -8.19 26.36 12.43
CA GLN A 289 -8.49 25.58 11.22
C GLN A 289 -9.28 26.37 10.14
N ARG A 290 -10.10 27.35 10.54
CA ARG A 290 -10.88 28.21 9.63
C ARG A 290 -10.13 29.47 9.19
N GLY A 291 -8.87 29.65 9.60
CA GLY A 291 -8.10 30.87 9.36
C GLY A 291 -8.62 32.07 10.14
N VAL A 292 -9.35 31.84 11.24
CA VAL A 292 -9.69 32.90 12.20
C VAL A 292 -8.53 33.03 13.16
N ASP A 293 -8.10 34.26 13.43
CA ASP A 293 -6.90 34.56 14.23
C ASP A 293 -7.26 35.24 15.57
N LYS A 294 -8.56 35.45 15.83
CA LYS A 294 -9.07 36.11 17.05
C LYS A 294 -10.28 35.40 17.65
N ARG A 295 -10.29 35.27 18.98
CA ARG A 295 -11.49 35.02 19.79
C ARG A 295 -11.56 36.09 20.87
N LEU A 296 -12.66 36.87 20.91
CA LEU A 296 -12.85 37.95 21.89
C LEU A 296 -11.67 38.95 21.98
N GLY A 297 -11.11 39.33 20.82
CA GLY A 297 -10.01 40.30 20.75
C GLY A 297 -8.63 39.75 21.11
N ARG A 298 -8.50 38.46 21.45
CA ARG A 298 -7.23 37.81 21.75
C ARG A 298 -6.84 36.75 20.71
N MET A 299 -5.54 36.51 20.55
CA MET A 299 -5.00 35.44 19.72
C MET A 299 -4.95 34.15 20.51
N PHE A 300 -5.40 33.03 19.96
CA PHE A 300 -5.15 31.73 20.58
C PHE A 300 -3.93 31.09 19.93
N PHE A 301 -3.25 30.23 20.67
CA PHE A 301 -2.08 29.53 20.18
C PHE A 301 -2.14 28.03 20.45
N LYS A 302 -1.43 27.27 19.63
CA LYS A 302 -1.23 25.83 19.81
C LYS A 302 0.22 25.45 19.48
N ARG A 303 0.93 24.86 20.43
CA ARG A 303 2.28 24.30 20.30
C ARG A 303 2.17 22.99 19.53
N LEU A 304 2.85 22.90 18.40
CA LEU A 304 2.79 21.73 17.52
C LEU A 304 4.20 21.36 17.03
N TYR A 305 4.44 20.08 16.85
CA TYR A 305 5.60 19.58 16.13
C TYR A 305 5.24 19.44 14.65
N PHE A 306 6.00 20.09 13.77
CA PHE A 306 5.82 20.00 12.34
C PHE A 306 6.94 19.16 11.71
N SER A 307 6.61 18.39 10.68
CA SER A 307 7.60 17.73 9.84
C SER A 307 7.10 17.64 8.39
N THR A 308 8.03 17.51 7.46
CA THR A 308 7.69 17.35 6.04
C THR A 308 7.90 15.91 5.59
N HIS A 309 6.84 15.29 5.09
CA HIS A 309 6.87 14.00 4.40
C HIS A 309 6.28 14.19 3.01
N ASP A 310 7.08 13.99 1.97
CA ASP A 310 6.75 14.35 0.60
C ASP A 310 6.18 15.78 0.48
N ASN A 311 5.04 15.95 -0.19
CA ASN A 311 4.35 17.24 -0.33
C ASN A 311 3.49 17.63 0.88
N TYR A 312 3.58 16.91 2.00
CA TYR A 312 2.77 17.14 3.19
C TYR A 312 3.62 17.71 4.34
N LEU A 313 3.20 18.88 4.85
CA LEU A 313 3.65 19.41 6.12
C LEU A 313 2.72 18.89 7.20
N VAL A 314 3.08 17.77 7.83
CA VAL A 314 2.28 17.13 8.88
C VAL A 314 2.55 17.81 10.22
N PHE A 315 1.56 17.78 11.10
CA PHE A 315 1.70 18.29 12.45
C PHE A 315 1.12 17.32 13.48
N SER A 316 1.76 17.31 14.65
CA SER A 316 1.41 16.47 15.80
C SER A 316 1.52 17.27 17.09
N ARG A 317 0.73 16.92 18.10
CA ARG A 317 0.92 17.43 19.47
C ARG A 317 2.30 17.01 20.01
N PRO A 318 2.94 17.82 20.87
CA PRO A 318 4.25 17.51 21.44
C PRO A 318 4.35 16.12 22.08
N ALA A 319 3.32 15.68 22.81
CA ALA A 319 3.27 14.36 23.46
C ALA A 319 3.32 13.17 22.46
N LYS A 320 2.98 13.39 21.19
CA LYS A 320 3.04 12.38 20.12
C LYS A 320 4.30 12.49 19.27
N ALA A 321 5.02 13.60 19.38
CA ALA A 321 6.21 13.86 18.59
C ALA A 321 7.41 13.09 19.15
N VAL A 322 8.26 12.61 18.24
CA VAL A 322 9.56 12.04 18.60
C VAL A 322 10.58 12.79 17.77
N PRO A 323 11.19 13.87 18.30
CA PRO A 323 12.21 14.61 17.58
C PRO A 323 13.44 13.72 17.33
N PRO A 324 14.26 14.05 16.32
CA PRO A 324 15.50 13.33 16.09
C PRO A 324 16.40 13.39 17.34
N PRO A 325 17.21 12.35 17.61
CA PRO A 325 18.16 12.40 18.71
C PRO A 325 19.21 13.49 18.44
N PRO A 326 19.65 14.24 19.47
CA PRO A 326 20.71 15.23 19.29
C PRO A 326 21.99 14.54 18.81
N PRO A 327 22.83 15.23 18.02
CA PRO A 327 24.13 14.71 17.62
C PRO A 327 24.92 14.27 18.85
N LYS A 328 25.59 13.12 18.76
CA LYS A 328 26.44 12.65 19.86
C LYS A 328 27.48 13.73 20.16
N LEU A 329 27.41 14.33 21.34
CA LEU A 329 28.41 15.28 21.80
C LEU A 329 29.78 14.57 21.75
N PRO A 330 30.83 15.22 21.20
CA PRO A 330 32.18 14.65 21.25
C PRO A 330 32.49 14.34 22.71
N GLY A 331 32.85 13.07 22.97
CA GLY A 331 32.80 12.48 24.31
C GLY A 331 33.46 13.37 25.36
N SER A 332 32.69 13.82 26.35
CA SER A 332 33.27 14.05 27.67
C SER A 332 33.82 12.70 28.11
N GLY A 333 35.15 12.55 28.07
CA GLY A 333 35.87 11.35 28.52
C GLY A 333 35.77 11.08 30.03
N GLY A 334 34.64 11.41 30.65
CA GLY A 334 34.38 11.25 32.07
C GLY A 334 33.11 10.44 32.33
N LEU A 335 33.15 9.62 33.38
CA LEU A 335 32.07 8.78 33.91
C LEU A 335 30.83 9.55 34.43
N ARG A 336 30.64 10.82 34.06
CA ARG A 336 29.59 11.70 34.58
C ARG A 336 28.58 12.02 33.48
N VAL A 337 27.32 11.67 33.70
CA VAL A 337 26.20 12.07 32.82
C VAL A 337 26.14 13.61 32.84
N PRO A 338 26.26 14.28 31.68
CA PRO A 338 26.20 15.74 31.61
C PRO A 338 24.83 16.25 32.06
N SER A 339 24.81 17.43 32.68
CA SER A 339 23.58 18.07 33.13
C SER A 339 22.71 18.51 31.94
N ALA A 340 21.39 18.64 32.13
CA ALA A 340 20.47 19.06 31.08
C ALA A 340 20.89 20.40 30.42
N ARG A 341 21.48 21.33 31.19
CA ARG A 341 21.98 22.61 30.66
C ARG A 341 23.21 22.45 29.77
N GLU A 342 24.19 21.64 30.19
CA GLU A 342 25.40 21.35 29.39
C GLU A 342 25.05 20.64 28.08
N ILE A 343 24.01 19.78 28.09
CA ILE A 343 23.48 19.14 26.88
C ILE A 343 22.84 20.19 25.96
N THR A 344 22.02 21.10 26.50
CA THR A 344 21.38 22.16 25.71
C THR A 344 22.39 23.13 25.10
N GLU A 345 23.43 23.52 25.84
CA GLU A 345 24.49 24.41 25.36
C GLU A 345 25.40 23.76 24.31
N GLY A 346 25.66 22.45 24.43
CA GLY A 346 26.47 21.69 23.47
C GLY A 346 25.73 21.24 22.21
N THR A 347 24.39 21.26 22.21
CA THR A 347 23.58 20.79 21.08
C THR A 347 23.36 21.91 20.07
N PRO A 348 23.71 21.72 18.79
CA PRO A 348 23.45 22.73 17.77
C PRO A 348 21.94 22.95 17.60
N LEU A 349 21.52 24.21 17.48
CA LEU A 349 20.11 24.58 17.27
C LEU A 349 19.50 23.95 16.01
N ILE A 350 20.32 23.71 14.99
CA ILE A 350 19.93 23.09 13.71
C ILE A 350 20.98 22.04 13.38
N TYR A 351 20.55 20.79 13.20
CA TYR A 351 21.39 19.68 12.75
C TYR A 351 20.67 18.84 11.70
N ALA A 352 21.46 18.16 10.86
CA ALA A 352 20.94 17.29 9.81
C ALA A 352 21.16 15.82 10.19
N VAL A 353 20.09 15.03 10.14
CA VAL A 353 20.16 13.58 10.27
C VAL A 353 20.17 12.99 8.87
N ASN A 354 21.30 12.40 8.48
CA ASN A 354 21.44 11.67 7.22
C ASN A 354 21.96 10.26 7.49
N PRO A 355 21.08 9.23 7.51
CA PRO A 355 21.49 7.85 7.74
C PRO A 355 22.36 7.25 6.61
N TYR A 356 22.24 7.79 5.40
CA TYR A 356 22.93 7.31 4.20
C TYR A 356 23.76 8.44 3.56
N PRO A 357 24.84 8.91 4.21
CA PRO A 357 25.74 9.87 3.58
C PRO A 357 26.37 9.27 2.33
N LEU A 358 26.34 10.03 1.24
CA LEU A 358 26.89 9.60 -0.05
C LEU A 358 28.27 10.25 -0.27
N LYS A 359 29.23 9.45 -0.72
CA LYS A 359 30.54 9.87 -1.22
C LYS A 359 30.74 9.23 -2.60
N ASP A 360 30.95 10.04 -3.63
CA ASP A 360 31.11 9.60 -5.03
C ASP A 360 29.98 8.68 -5.54
N GLY A 361 28.75 8.91 -5.07
CA GLY A 361 27.57 8.13 -5.46
C GLY A 361 27.37 6.82 -4.70
N GLN A 362 28.30 6.45 -3.81
CA GLN A 362 28.18 5.29 -2.93
C GLN A 362 27.91 5.71 -1.49
N ILE A 363 27.26 4.83 -0.72
CA ILE A 363 27.05 5.06 0.72
C ILE A 363 28.41 4.98 1.41
N GLU A 364 28.79 6.05 2.12
CA GLU A 364 30.13 6.25 2.69
C GLU A 364 30.65 5.02 3.45
N TRP A 365 29.76 4.40 4.23
CA TRP A 365 30.09 3.27 5.10
C TRP A 365 29.89 1.89 4.46
N LEU A 366 29.47 1.84 3.19
CA LEU A 366 29.37 0.63 2.36
C LEU A 366 30.35 0.64 1.18
N ALA A 367 31.07 1.74 0.95
CA ALA A 367 32.05 1.83 -0.12
C ALA A 367 33.22 0.87 0.15
N ASP A 368 33.67 0.15 -0.88
CA ASP A 368 34.73 -0.88 -0.76
C ASP A 368 36.07 -0.34 -0.24
N ASP A 369 36.28 0.98 -0.31
CA ASP A 369 37.49 1.69 0.09
C ASP A 369 37.55 2.02 1.59
N THR A 370 36.49 1.76 2.38
CA THR A 370 36.46 2.05 3.81
C THR A 370 36.67 0.82 4.69
N GLN A 371 37.68 0.87 5.57
CA GLN A 371 37.96 -0.15 6.60
C GLN A 371 36.94 -0.08 7.76
N HIS A 372 35.63 -0.12 7.48
CA HIS A 372 34.64 -0.21 8.54
C HIS A 372 34.53 -1.65 9.06
N SER A 373 34.46 -1.80 10.39
CA SER A 373 34.15 -3.10 10.99
C SER A 373 32.75 -3.56 10.59
N LYS A 374 32.52 -4.88 10.46
CA LYS A 374 31.17 -5.44 10.29
C LYS A 374 30.21 -5.02 11.40
N GLU A 375 30.73 -4.72 12.59
CA GLU A 375 29.95 -4.24 13.72
C GLU A 375 29.50 -2.78 13.53
N ASP A 376 30.37 -1.92 12.97
CA ASP A 376 30.03 -0.53 12.64
C ASP A 376 28.97 -0.46 11.54
N MET A 377 29.05 -1.33 10.52
CA MET A 377 28.03 -1.42 9.48
C MET A 377 26.67 -1.80 10.07
N LYS A 378 26.62 -2.83 10.93
CA LYS A 378 25.38 -3.23 11.62
C LYS A 378 24.84 -2.14 12.53
N TYR A 379 25.72 -1.37 13.17
CA TYR A 379 25.32 -0.26 14.01
C TYR A 379 24.68 0.87 13.19
N ARG A 380 25.30 1.28 12.08
CA ARG A 380 24.76 2.31 11.17
C ARG A 380 23.48 1.87 10.47
N ASP A 381 23.38 0.61 10.08
CA ASP A 381 22.16 0.03 9.52
C ASP A 381 21.01 0.07 10.53
N ARG A 382 21.29 -0.25 11.80
CA ARG A 382 20.30 -0.12 12.88
C ARG A 382 19.87 1.33 13.10
N ASP A 383 20.81 2.27 13.14
CA ASP A 383 20.51 3.71 13.30
C ASP A 383 19.63 4.23 12.16
N ALA A 384 19.89 3.76 10.92
CA ALA A 384 19.05 4.08 9.77
C ALA A 384 17.64 3.47 9.86
N ALA A 385 17.52 2.24 10.36
CA ALA A 385 16.24 1.58 10.60
C ALA A 385 15.43 2.30 11.70
N ASP A 386 16.08 2.66 12.81
CA ASP A 386 15.47 3.39 13.93
C ASP A 386 14.95 4.76 13.47
N GLU A 387 15.71 5.48 12.64
CA GLU A 387 15.30 6.76 12.06
C GLU A 387 14.14 6.62 11.06
N ALA A 388 14.13 5.54 10.25
CA ALA A 388 13.01 5.25 9.36
C ALA A 388 11.72 4.91 10.15
N GLU A 389 11.86 4.14 11.23
CA GLU A 389 10.76 3.84 12.14
C GLU A 389 10.26 5.10 12.86
N ARG A 390 11.16 5.98 13.32
CA ARG A 390 10.80 7.27 13.94
C ARG A 390 9.94 8.12 13.00
N LYS A 391 10.38 8.31 11.75
CA LYS A 391 9.64 9.06 10.72
C LYS A 391 8.27 8.46 10.45
N THR A 392 8.21 7.14 10.36
CA THR A 392 6.96 6.39 10.17
C THR A 392 6.00 6.60 11.34
N ASN A 393 6.50 6.46 12.57
CA ASN A 393 5.70 6.66 13.78
C ASN A 393 5.18 8.08 13.90
N LEU A 394 5.97 9.08 13.50
CA LEU A 394 5.55 10.47 13.48
C LEU A 394 4.38 10.70 12.52
N LEU A 395 4.44 10.12 11.31
CA LEU A 395 3.35 10.17 10.33
C LEU A 395 2.10 9.42 10.82
N LEU A 396 2.26 8.22 11.39
CA LEU A 396 1.14 7.40 11.88
C LEU A 396 0.38 8.05 13.04
N LYS A 397 1.07 8.86 13.85
CA LYS A 397 0.50 9.55 15.01
C LYS A 397 0.08 11.00 14.72
N CYS A 398 0.16 11.47 13.47
CA CYS A 398 -0.15 12.85 13.15
C CYS A 398 -1.61 13.23 13.42
N ASP A 399 -1.82 14.51 13.77
CA ASP A 399 -3.14 15.07 14.03
C ASP A 399 -3.74 15.72 12.76
N GLY A 400 -2.89 16.07 11.80
CA GLY A 400 -3.30 16.58 10.50
C GLY A 400 -2.12 16.99 9.63
N TYR A 401 -2.42 17.56 8.46
CA TYR A 401 -1.38 18.03 7.54
C TYR A 401 -1.82 19.27 6.74
N ILE A 402 -0.82 19.98 6.19
CA ILE A 402 -0.98 21.05 5.20
C ILE A 402 -0.32 20.59 3.89
N ASN A 403 -1.07 20.61 2.78
CA ASN A 403 -0.50 20.28 1.47
C ASN A 403 0.36 21.44 0.95
N LEU A 404 1.67 21.23 0.79
CA LEU A 404 2.63 22.21 0.32
C LEU A 404 2.31 22.74 -1.09
N CYS A 405 1.64 21.94 -1.93
CA CYS A 405 1.22 22.35 -3.27
C CYS A 405 0.17 23.48 -3.22
N ASN A 406 -0.58 23.61 -2.13
CA ASN A 406 -1.58 24.65 -1.91
C ASN A 406 -0.98 25.97 -1.39
N ILE A 407 0.32 26.00 -1.05
CA ILE A 407 1.00 27.22 -0.60
C ILE A 407 1.17 28.15 -1.80
N LYS A 408 0.65 29.37 -1.74
CA LYS A 408 0.90 30.42 -2.72
C LYS A 408 2.26 31.07 -2.47
N LYS A 409 2.53 31.48 -1.23
CA LYS A 409 3.78 32.13 -0.81
C LYS A 409 4.07 31.91 0.67
N VAL A 410 5.34 31.80 1.03
CA VAL A 410 5.82 31.85 2.42
C VAL A 410 6.56 33.17 2.62
N ARG A 411 6.17 33.98 3.60
CA ARG A 411 6.70 35.34 3.80
C ARG A 411 6.90 35.67 5.28
N LYS A 412 7.64 36.76 5.53
CA LYS A 412 7.65 37.40 6.85
C LYS A 412 6.27 37.98 7.14
N VAL A 413 5.96 38.20 8.42
CA VAL A 413 4.69 38.82 8.83
C VAL A 413 4.52 40.18 8.15
N HIS A 414 3.30 40.47 7.76
CA HIS A 414 2.91 41.77 7.24
C HIS A 414 1.72 42.27 8.07
N ARG A 415 1.97 43.21 8.99
CA ARG A 415 0.91 43.83 9.79
C ARG A 415 -0.08 44.54 8.86
N GLY A 416 -1.38 44.30 9.06
CA GLY A 416 -2.49 44.74 8.23
C GLY A 416 -3.02 43.69 7.24
N ALA A 417 -2.38 42.51 7.16
CA ALA A 417 -2.85 41.42 6.30
C ALA A 417 -3.99 40.59 6.93
N SER A 418 -4.16 40.66 8.25
CA SER A 418 -5.27 40.05 8.99
C SER A 418 -5.96 41.08 9.87
N ALA A 419 -7.27 40.93 10.09
CA ALA A 419 -8.02 41.71 11.08
C ALA A 419 -7.45 41.54 12.51
N ALA A 420 -6.56 40.57 12.72
CA ALA A 420 -5.80 40.39 13.94
C ALA A 420 -4.89 41.58 14.29
N ASP A 421 -4.33 42.27 13.30
CA ASP A 421 -3.17 43.16 13.48
C ASP A 421 -3.50 44.53 14.12
N VAL A 422 -4.78 44.89 14.23
CA VAL A 422 -5.22 46.25 14.64
C VAL A 422 -5.10 46.51 16.16
N ASN A 423 -5.12 45.48 17.00
CA ASN A 423 -5.20 45.61 18.47
C ASN A 423 -4.10 44.79 19.21
N MET A 424 -2.91 44.63 18.61
CA MET A 424 -1.84 43.80 19.17
C MET A 424 -0.69 44.63 19.69
N GLU A 425 -0.24 44.30 20.89
CA GLU A 425 0.99 44.85 21.49
C GLU A 425 2.20 44.02 21.01
N GLU A 426 3.37 44.64 20.92
CA GLU A 426 4.60 43.94 20.51
C GLU A 426 5.26 43.33 21.75
N GLY A 427 5.57 42.04 21.74
CA GLY A 427 6.11 41.34 22.91
C GLY A 427 6.52 39.89 22.64
N SER A 428 6.98 39.18 23.67
CA SER A 428 7.73 37.90 23.56
C SER A 428 6.85 36.63 23.53
N ASP A 429 5.54 36.84 23.45
CA ASP A 429 4.44 36.30 24.28
C ASP A 429 4.29 34.80 24.53
N VAL A 430 5.03 33.91 23.87
CA VAL A 430 4.82 32.46 24.06
C VAL A 430 6.11 31.79 24.46
N ASP A 431 6.16 31.36 25.73
CA ASP A 431 7.20 30.48 26.24
C ASP A 431 7.10 29.12 25.55
N PHE A 432 8.22 28.58 25.07
CA PHE A 432 8.27 27.24 24.49
C PHE A 432 8.42 26.15 25.57
N ASP A 433 8.80 26.53 26.79
CA ASP A 433 9.19 25.62 27.87
C ASP A 433 8.09 25.36 28.91
N GLU A 434 6.91 25.97 28.75
CA GLU A 434 5.77 25.78 29.66
C GLU A 434 5.03 24.47 29.36
N ASP A 435 4.74 23.69 30.41
CA ASP A 435 4.01 22.42 30.34
C ASP A 435 2.56 22.62 29.89
N VAL A 436 2.11 21.81 28.92
CA VAL A 436 0.74 21.88 28.35
C VAL A 436 0.06 20.53 28.43
N ASP A 437 -1.25 20.56 28.69
CA ASP A 437 -2.12 19.39 28.60
C ASP A 437 -2.15 18.81 27.17
N ASP A 438 -2.13 17.47 27.06
CA ASP A 438 -2.23 16.76 25.77
C ASP A 438 -3.67 16.78 25.20
N SER A 439 -4.14 17.96 24.79
CA SER A 439 -5.50 18.20 24.30
C SER A 439 -5.53 18.67 22.83
N MET A 440 -6.69 18.53 22.17
CA MET A 440 -6.91 19.10 20.83
C MET A 440 -7.33 20.57 20.87
N GLU A 441 -7.66 21.08 22.05
CA GLU A 441 -8.05 22.48 22.26
C GLU A 441 -6.84 23.42 22.15
N ASP A 442 -7.07 24.72 22.06
CA ASP A 442 -5.98 25.68 22.03
C ASP A 442 -5.29 25.74 23.40
N ASP A 443 -3.97 25.86 23.41
CA ASP A 443 -3.14 25.74 24.63
C ASP A 443 -3.20 27.01 25.49
N GLY A 444 -3.60 28.13 24.87
CA GLY A 444 -3.69 29.39 25.56
C GLY A 444 -4.08 30.54 24.65
N VAL A 445 -4.09 31.73 25.24
CA VAL A 445 -4.56 32.95 24.60
C VAL A 445 -3.64 34.11 24.97
N THR A 446 -3.20 34.86 23.96
CA THR A 446 -2.08 35.80 23.98
C THR A 446 -2.49 37.17 23.41
N ARG A 447 -1.86 38.25 23.88
CA ARG A 447 -2.14 39.66 23.48
C ARG A 447 -0.94 40.34 22.82
N GLU A 448 0.27 39.89 23.13
CA GLU A 448 1.50 40.32 22.52
C GLU A 448 1.85 39.45 21.30
N PHE A 449 2.54 40.03 20.33
CA PHE A 449 2.87 39.36 19.06
C PHE A 449 4.32 39.60 18.66
N ASP A 450 5.06 38.51 18.41
CA ASP A 450 6.46 38.56 18.02
C ASP A 450 6.62 38.49 16.49
N ASP A 451 6.77 39.65 15.84
CA ASP A 451 7.02 39.73 14.39
C ASP A 451 8.38 39.13 13.98
N GLU A 452 9.37 39.20 14.87
CA GLU A 452 10.75 38.80 14.61
C GLU A 452 10.90 37.28 14.52
N ARG A 453 10.09 36.53 15.26
CA ARG A 453 10.06 35.06 15.27
C ARG A 453 8.91 34.45 14.48
N THR A 454 7.91 35.24 14.09
CA THR A 454 6.75 34.76 13.33
C THR A 454 6.92 34.87 11.82
N PHE A 455 6.36 33.91 11.08
CA PHE A 455 6.25 33.91 9.62
C PHE A 455 4.85 33.45 9.16
N GLU A 456 4.52 33.75 7.91
CA GLU A 456 3.21 33.48 7.32
C GLU A 456 3.30 32.52 6.13
N ILE A 457 2.42 31.54 6.10
CA ILE A 457 2.12 30.70 4.93
C ILE A 457 0.78 31.17 4.36
N VAL A 458 0.82 31.71 3.14
CA VAL A 458 -0.39 32.14 2.42
C VAL A 458 -0.80 31.04 1.45
N LEU A 459 -2.03 30.55 1.59
CA LEU A 459 -2.60 29.49 0.76
C LEU A 459 -3.27 30.04 -0.51
N ARG A 460 -3.54 29.17 -1.48
CA ARG A 460 -4.22 29.52 -2.74
C ARG A 460 -5.67 30.00 -2.54
N ASN A 461 -6.35 29.50 -1.51
CA ASN A 461 -7.69 29.95 -1.11
C ASN A 461 -7.69 31.33 -0.42
N GLY A 462 -6.53 31.94 -0.20
CA GLY A 462 -6.42 33.26 0.42
C GLY A 462 -6.30 33.21 1.95
N LEU A 463 -6.47 32.06 2.58
CA LEU A 463 -6.24 31.90 4.02
C LEU A 463 -4.75 32.00 4.36
N ILE A 464 -4.47 32.47 5.57
CA ILE A 464 -3.11 32.69 6.09
C ILE A 464 -2.92 31.83 7.34
N ILE A 465 -1.77 31.16 7.42
CA ILE A 465 -1.33 30.42 8.60
C ILE A 465 -0.15 31.18 9.20
N ARG A 466 -0.24 31.54 10.48
CA ARG A 466 0.82 32.21 11.24
C ARG A 466 1.51 31.19 12.15
N LEU A 467 2.81 31.07 11.97
CA LEU A 467 3.67 30.14 12.72
C LEU A 467 4.81 30.91 13.35
N GLN A 468 4.95 30.79 14.67
CA GLN A 468 6.04 31.37 15.44
C GLN A 468 7.11 30.29 15.67
N ALA A 469 8.35 30.63 15.32
CA ALA A 469 9.52 29.78 15.55
C ALA A 469 10.19 30.11 16.89
N PHE A 470 11.09 29.24 17.34
CA PHE A 470 11.83 29.42 18.59
C PHE A 470 12.69 30.70 18.59
N ASP A 471 13.37 30.97 17.47
CA ASP A 471 14.26 32.13 17.30
C ASP A 471 14.28 32.69 15.87
N LYS A 472 15.04 33.76 15.66
CA LYS A 472 15.17 34.42 14.35
C LYS A 472 15.93 33.57 13.32
N MET A 473 16.85 32.70 13.77
CA MET A 473 17.62 31.84 12.88
C MET A 473 16.77 30.68 12.35
N THR A 474 16.07 29.96 13.22
CA THR A 474 15.13 28.89 12.87
C THR A 474 14.03 29.40 11.96
N LYS A 475 13.48 30.60 12.23
CA LYS A 475 12.53 31.24 11.31
C LYS A 475 13.07 31.36 9.89
N LYS A 476 14.30 31.86 9.72
CA LYS A 476 14.91 32.05 8.40
C LYS A 476 15.06 30.71 7.69
N GLU A 477 15.45 29.66 8.40
CA GLU A 477 15.61 28.32 7.83
C GLU A 477 14.26 27.70 7.45
N TRP A 478 13.24 27.81 8.30
CA TRP A 478 11.86 27.40 7.98
C TRP A 478 11.35 28.08 6.71
N ILE A 479 11.48 29.41 6.60
CA ILE A 479 11.08 30.15 5.39
C ILE A 479 11.84 29.65 4.16
N LYS A 480 13.16 29.45 4.26
CA LYS A 480 14.01 29.01 3.14
C LYS A 480 13.60 27.61 2.67
N ARG A 481 13.51 26.63 3.57
CA ARG A 481 13.18 25.24 3.25
C ARG A 481 11.76 25.09 2.74
N LEU A 482 10.77 25.70 3.39
CA LEU A 482 9.37 25.62 2.94
C LEU A 482 9.18 26.26 1.55
N ARG A 483 9.90 27.33 1.22
CA ARG A 483 9.87 27.91 -0.14
C ARG A 483 10.43 26.94 -1.18
N GLN A 484 11.54 26.28 -0.88
CA GLN A 484 12.17 25.32 -1.78
C GLN A 484 11.25 24.10 -1.96
N LEU A 485 10.77 23.50 -0.87
CA LEU A 485 9.87 22.35 -0.88
C LEU A 485 8.55 22.65 -1.61
N ALA A 486 7.90 23.77 -1.29
CA ALA A 486 6.65 24.16 -1.96
C ALA A 486 6.86 24.46 -3.45
N LYS A 487 8.04 24.93 -3.87
CA LYS A 487 8.37 25.09 -5.29
C LYS A 487 8.56 23.72 -5.94
N TYR A 488 9.38 22.85 -5.36
CA TYR A 488 9.68 21.52 -5.88
C TYR A 488 8.43 20.67 -6.04
N TRP A 489 7.64 20.49 -4.97
CA TRP A 489 6.46 19.62 -4.98
C TRP A 489 5.38 20.06 -5.96
N LYS A 490 5.23 21.37 -6.23
CA LYS A 490 4.31 21.84 -7.28
C LYS A 490 4.73 21.36 -8.67
N TYR A 491 6.03 21.38 -8.98
CA TYR A 491 6.54 20.91 -10.27
C TYR A 491 6.55 19.39 -10.34
N ARG A 492 6.93 18.71 -9.26
CA ARG A 492 6.93 17.25 -9.18
C ARG A 492 5.51 16.68 -9.31
N SER A 493 4.55 17.16 -8.52
CA SER A 493 3.15 16.72 -8.65
C SER A 493 2.54 17.02 -10.02
N ALA A 494 2.90 18.14 -10.65
CA ALA A 494 2.46 18.44 -12.02
C ALA A 494 3.10 17.47 -13.04
N SER A 495 4.36 17.09 -12.83
CA SER A 495 5.07 16.11 -13.68
C SER A 495 4.46 14.71 -13.53
N ASP A 496 4.09 14.30 -12.31
CA ASP A 496 3.42 13.01 -12.05
C ASP A 496 2.09 12.94 -12.82
N ILE A 497 1.27 13.98 -12.74
CA ILE A 497 0.00 14.05 -13.48
C ILE A 497 0.24 14.03 -14.99
N GLN A 498 1.28 14.73 -15.47
CA GLN A 498 1.62 14.73 -16.88
C GLN A 498 2.08 13.35 -17.36
N LEU A 499 2.81 12.61 -16.53
CA LEU A 499 3.21 11.23 -16.81
C LEU A 499 1.99 10.33 -16.96
N TYR A 500 1.03 10.39 -16.02
CA TYR A 500 -0.25 9.68 -16.14
C TYR A 500 -0.96 9.97 -17.47
N LYS A 501 -1.05 11.26 -17.86
CA LYS A 501 -1.71 11.66 -19.12
C LYS A 501 -0.95 11.15 -20.35
N THR A 502 0.37 11.18 -20.30
CA THR A 502 1.23 10.80 -21.43
C THR A 502 1.18 9.29 -21.66
N VAL A 503 1.28 8.49 -20.58
CA VAL A 503 1.16 7.02 -20.67
C VAL A 503 -0.23 6.62 -21.17
N ARG A 504 -1.29 7.25 -20.65
CA ARG A 504 -2.65 7.02 -21.12
C ARG A 504 -2.78 7.32 -22.62
N LYS A 505 -2.39 8.52 -23.04
CA LYS A 505 -2.44 8.93 -24.45
C LYS A 505 -1.65 7.98 -25.35
N TYR A 506 -0.45 7.60 -24.94
CA TYR A 506 0.39 6.67 -25.69
C TYR A 506 -0.30 5.32 -25.91
N ASN A 507 -0.96 4.78 -24.89
CA ASN A 507 -1.71 3.52 -24.99
C ASN A 507 -2.97 3.64 -25.86
N LEU A 508 -3.69 4.77 -25.79
CA LEU A 508 -4.83 5.05 -26.67
C LEU A 508 -4.40 5.08 -28.14
N ASP A 509 -3.31 5.79 -28.43
CA ASP A 509 -2.75 5.91 -29.78
C ASP A 509 -2.26 4.54 -30.29
N LEU A 510 -1.58 3.76 -29.43
CA LEU A 510 -1.02 2.45 -29.79
C LEU A 510 -2.07 1.37 -30.04
N LEU A 511 -3.14 1.35 -29.24
CA LEU A 511 -4.24 0.41 -29.42
C LEU A 511 -5.32 0.91 -30.38
N ASN A 512 -5.21 2.16 -30.85
CA ASN A 512 -6.20 2.84 -31.69
C ASN A 512 -7.62 2.80 -31.07
N ILE A 513 -7.70 3.14 -29.78
CA ILE A 513 -8.95 3.20 -29.01
C ILE A 513 -9.17 4.61 -28.44
N ASP A 514 -10.43 4.95 -28.16
CA ASP A 514 -10.79 6.19 -27.46
C ASP A 514 -10.89 6.01 -25.94
N GLU A 515 -11.06 7.12 -25.21
CA GLU A 515 -11.17 7.12 -23.74
C GLU A 515 -12.39 6.33 -23.23
N GLU A 516 -13.46 6.21 -24.03
CA GLU A 516 -14.63 5.41 -23.65
C GLU A 516 -14.35 3.91 -23.72
N THR A 517 -13.77 3.46 -24.84
CA THR A 517 -13.37 2.07 -25.05
C THR A 517 -12.28 1.66 -24.05
N GLU A 518 -11.38 2.58 -23.69
CA GLU A 518 -10.33 2.35 -22.70
C GLU A 518 -10.88 1.91 -21.33
N ALA A 519 -12.00 2.47 -20.87
CA ALA A 519 -12.59 2.11 -19.59
C ALA A 519 -12.94 0.61 -19.55
N ILE A 520 -13.44 0.08 -20.66
CA ILE A 520 -13.80 -1.34 -20.84
C ILE A 520 -12.54 -2.17 -21.04
N VAL A 521 -11.65 -1.77 -21.96
CA VAL A 521 -10.42 -2.49 -22.30
C VAL A 521 -9.52 -2.62 -21.07
N GLY A 522 -9.28 -1.54 -20.33
CA GLY A 522 -8.41 -1.55 -19.16
C GLY A 522 -8.89 -2.49 -18.03
N GLN A 523 -10.20 -2.68 -17.89
CA GLN A 523 -10.77 -3.60 -16.92
C GLN A 523 -10.84 -5.05 -17.44
N PHE A 524 -11.48 -5.23 -18.60
CA PHE A 524 -12.02 -6.50 -19.04
C PHE A 524 -11.25 -7.16 -20.18
N ALA A 525 -10.27 -6.49 -20.77
CA ALA A 525 -9.53 -7.05 -21.89
C ALA A 525 -8.75 -8.32 -21.49
N ARG A 526 -8.70 -9.25 -22.44
CA ARG A 526 -7.90 -10.47 -22.39
C ARG A 526 -6.43 -10.11 -22.63
N LYS A 527 -5.53 -11.00 -22.18
CA LYS A 527 -4.08 -10.80 -22.29
C LYS A 527 -3.63 -10.41 -23.71
N TRP A 528 -4.12 -11.11 -24.73
CA TRP A 528 -3.70 -10.88 -26.12
C TRP A 528 -4.14 -9.51 -26.67
N GLU A 529 -5.28 -8.98 -26.22
CA GLU A 529 -5.83 -7.68 -26.65
C GLU A 529 -4.97 -6.50 -26.16
N VAL A 530 -4.29 -6.66 -25.02
CA VAL A 530 -3.50 -5.60 -24.37
C VAL A 530 -2.01 -5.87 -24.34
N SER A 531 -1.55 -6.85 -25.11
CA SER A 531 -0.14 -7.28 -25.16
C SER A 531 0.81 -6.15 -25.55
N HIS A 532 0.40 -5.33 -26.51
CA HIS A 532 1.23 -4.22 -27.01
C HIS A 532 1.18 -2.97 -26.13
N ALA A 533 0.29 -2.90 -25.13
CA ALA A 533 0.17 -1.72 -24.28
C ALA A 533 1.48 -1.44 -23.52
N HIS A 534 1.69 -0.19 -23.13
CA HIS A 534 2.87 0.24 -22.39
C HIS A 534 2.53 0.53 -20.93
N ALA A 535 3.36 0.01 -20.01
CA ALA A 535 3.32 0.31 -18.59
C ALA A 535 4.59 1.07 -18.20
N SER A 536 4.43 2.12 -17.38
CA SER A 536 5.55 2.97 -16.95
C SER A 536 6.13 2.50 -15.62
N PRO A 537 7.45 2.20 -15.54
CA PRO A 537 8.12 1.87 -14.28
C PRO A 537 8.17 3.06 -13.31
N GLU A 538 8.25 4.30 -13.80
CA GLU A 538 8.16 5.50 -12.96
C GLU A 538 6.82 5.60 -12.18
N LEU A 539 5.69 5.27 -12.83
CA LEU A 539 4.37 5.26 -12.19
C LEU A 539 4.26 4.15 -11.14
N TYR A 540 4.75 2.96 -11.48
CA TYR A 540 4.79 1.78 -10.61
C TYR A 540 6.18 1.58 -10.01
N ASN A 541 6.75 2.61 -9.40
CA ASN A 541 8.13 2.58 -8.90
C ASN A 541 8.30 1.69 -7.65
N LEU A 542 9.56 1.34 -7.34
CA LEU A 542 9.88 0.46 -6.22
C LEU A 542 9.90 1.13 -4.85
N CYS A 543 9.70 2.45 -4.73
CA CYS A 543 9.84 3.13 -3.44
C CYS A 543 8.85 2.63 -2.40
N GLY A 544 7.62 2.28 -2.82
CA GLY A 544 6.61 1.69 -1.93
C GLY A 544 6.98 0.28 -1.43
N ILE A 545 7.67 -0.50 -2.27
CA ILE A 545 8.13 -1.85 -1.94
C ILE A 545 9.36 -1.81 -1.02
N SER A 546 10.31 -0.94 -1.36
CA SER A 546 11.61 -0.83 -0.68
C SER A 546 11.57 0.10 0.54
N ALA A 547 10.40 0.69 0.83
CA ALA A 547 10.20 1.68 1.90
C ALA A 547 11.21 2.85 1.85
N CYS A 548 11.61 3.29 0.65
CA CYS A 548 12.52 4.43 0.47
C CYS A 548 11.94 5.74 1.01
N ARG A 549 10.61 5.81 1.09
CA ARG A 549 9.85 6.95 1.61
C ARG A 549 8.85 6.48 2.65
N THR A 550 8.51 7.40 3.56
CA THR A 550 7.53 7.13 4.62
C THR A 550 6.12 6.92 4.04
N ILE A 551 5.79 7.60 2.95
CA ILE A 551 4.50 7.48 2.26
C ILE A 551 4.65 6.51 1.10
N HIS A 552 3.78 5.51 1.04
CA HIS A 552 3.73 4.57 -0.07
C HIS A 552 2.93 5.17 -1.23
N ILE A 553 1.71 5.62 -0.95
CA ILE A 553 0.84 6.33 -1.87
C ILE A 553 -0.08 7.27 -1.09
N SER A 554 -0.44 8.39 -1.70
CA SER A 554 -1.35 9.37 -1.11
C SER A 554 -2.18 10.05 -2.18
N GLY A 555 -3.40 10.47 -1.81
CA GLY A 555 -4.29 11.12 -2.77
C GLY A 555 -5.68 11.35 -2.21
N VAL A 556 -6.51 12.00 -3.02
CA VAL A 556 -7.91 12.25 -2.69
C VAL A 556 -8.76 11.07 -3.14
N LEU A 557 -9.57 10.54 -2.24
CA LEU A 557 -10.54 9.48 -2.50
C LEU A 557 -11.92 9.91 -2.01
N PHE A 558 -12.95 9.22 -2.47
CA PHE A 558 -14.28 9.29 -1.86
C PHE A 558 -14.49 8.04 -1.03
N ARG A 559 -14.83 8.21 0.25
CA ARG A 559 -15.04 7.11 1.18
C ARG A 559 -16.51 6.96 1.52
N LYS A 560 -16.96 5.71 1.54
CA LYS A 560 -18.24 5.27 2.05
C LYS A 560 -17.98 4.35 3.26
N PRO A 561 -18.05 4.87 4.50
CA PRO A 561 -17.61 4.14 5.69
C PRO A 561 -18.49 2.94 6.06
N ARG A 562 -19.75 2.94 5.60
CA ARG A 562 -20.72 1.87 5.81
C ARG A 562 -21.57 1.70 4.56
N ARG A 563 -22.12 0.50 4.35
CA ARG A 563 -22.94 0.17 3.17
C ARG A 563 -24.08 1.16 2.86
N HIS A 564 -24.74 1.73 3.87
CA HIS A 564 -25.83 2.70 3.69
C HIS A 564 -25.41 4.17 3.90
N ALA A 565 -24.12 4.43 4.14
CA ALA A 565 -23.60 5.79 4.25
C ALA A 565 -23.48 6.43 2.86
N THR A 566 -23.41 7.75 2.80
CA THR A 566 -23.07 8.48 1.58
C THR A 566 -21.55 8.53 1.38
N PHE A 567 -21.13 8.78 0.14
CA PHE A 567 -19.72 9.06 -0.15
C PHE A 567 -19.33 10.44 0.40
N THR A 568 -18.19 10.50 1.07
CA THR A 568 -17.56 11.75 1.50
C THR A 568 -16.16 11.86 0.90
N ARG A 569 -15.81 13.05 0.40
CA ARG A 569 -14.45 13.33 -0.09
C ARG A 569 -13.49 13.35 1.09
N CYS A 570 -12.40 12.58 1.02
CA CYS A 570 -11.36 12.48 2.03
C CYS A 570 -10.00 12.41 1.36
N SER A 571 -8.97 12.87 2.08
CA SER A 571 -7.59 12.60 1.68
C SER A 571 -7.10 11.38 2.42
N VAL A 572 -6.35 10.52 1.73
CA VAL A 572 -5.87 9.26 2.26
C VAL A 572 -4.37 9.18 2.05
N ILE A 573 -3.65 8.72 3.08
CA ILE A 573 -2.21 8.43 3.03
C ILE A 573 -2.03 6.98 3.45
N LEU A 574 -1.41 6.16 2.60
CA LEU A 574 -0.96 4.81 2.93
C LEU A 574 0.49 4.86 3.40
N SER A 575 0.73 4.41 4.62
CA SER A 575 2.07 4.28 5.18
C SER A 575 2.14 3.07 6.09
N ALA A 576 3.20 2.28 5.93
CA ALA A 576 3.54 1.16 6.81
C ALA A 576 2.35 0.25 7.20
N GLY A 577 1.54 -0.17 6.23
CA GLY A 577 0.43 -1.09 6.47
C GLY A 577 -0.82 -0.45 7.03
N THR A 578 -0.89 0.88 7.04
CA THR A 578 -1.95 1.64 7.67
C THR A 578 -2.46 2.74 6.73
N LEU A 579 -3.78 2.85 6.60
CA LEU A 579 -4.45 3.94 5.89
C LEU A 579 -4.84 5.04 6.88
N LEU A 580 -4.22 6.20 6.75
CA LEU A 580 -4.57 7.42 7.46
C LEU A 580 -5.60 8.19 6.63
N ILE A 581 -6.76 8.46 7.22
CA ILE A 581 -7.88 9.11 6.53
C ILE A 581 -8.09 10.48 7.15
N PHE A 582 -7.98 11.51 6.31
CA PHE A 582 -8.09 12.91 6.68
C PHE A 582 -9.34 13.56 6.08
N GLN A 583 -9.84 14.56 6.78
CA GLN A 583 -10.95 15.39 6.31
C GLN A 583 -10.49 16.28 5.17
N ASP A 584 -11.12 16.17 4.00
CA ASP A 584 -10.81 17.02 2.84
C ASP A 584 -11.77 18.17 2.63
N SER A 585 -13.03 18.04 3.09
CA SER A 585 -13.99 19.13 2.99
C SER A 585 -14.71 19.37 4.32
N LEU A 586 -14.73 20.63 4.75
CA LEU A 586 -15.56 21.11 5.83
C LEU A 586 -16.85 21.66 5.25
N ARG A 587 -17.99 21.36 5.89
CA ARG A 587 -19.31 21.85 5.47
C ARG A 587 -20.05 22.46 6.64
N LYS A 588 -20.80 23.53 6.40
CA LYS A 588 -21.80 24.03 7.37
C LYS A 588 -22.96 23.04 7.49
N THR A 589 -23.80 23.20 8.51
CA THR A 589 -25.10 22.51 8.62
C THR A 589 -25.99 22.74 7.39
N THR A 590 -25.81 23.86 6.69
CA THR A 590 -26.48 24.17 5.41
C THR A 590 -25.89 23.45 4.18
N GLY A 591 -24.82 22.66 4.35
CA GLY A 591 -24.15 21.93 3.27
C GLY A 591 -23.10 22.72 2.47
N LYS A 592 -23.01 24.04 2.65
CA LYS A 592 -22.01 24.90 1.99
C LYS A 592 -20.59 24.52 2.44
N GLN A 593 -19.71 24.31 1.46
CA GLN A 593 -18.30 24.03 1.71
C GLN A 593 -17.60 25.25 2.33
N LEU A 594 -16.80 24.98 3.36
CA LEU A 594 -15.97 25.94 4.06
C LEU A 594 -14.52 25.77 3.61
N GLU A 595 -13.88 26.90 3.34
CA GLU A 595 -12.44 26.94 3.19
C GLU A 595 -11.77 26.74 4.54
N HIS A 596 -10.62 26.06 4.53
CA HIS A 596 -9.89 25.67 5.72
C HIS A 596 -8.39 25.59 5.41
N ILE A 597 -7.56 25.72 6.46
CA ILE A 597 -6.11 25.83 6.31
C ILE A 597 -5.37 24.49 6.26
N HIS A 598 -5.93 23.44 6.87
CA HIS A 598 -5.29 22.14 7.01
C HIS A 598 -6.31 21.01 7.08
N HIS A 599 -5.87 19.81 6.75
CA HIS A 599 -6.66 18.57 6.77
C HIS A 599 -6.49 17.87 8.12
N GLU A 600 -7.58 17.70 8.88
CA GLU A 600 -7.56 17.01 10.17
C GLU A 600 -7.66 15.49 10.00
N HIS A 601 -6.95 14.75 10.85
CA HIS A 601 -6.99 13.30 10.88
C HIS A 601 -8.34 12.81 11.47
N ILE A 602 -9.09 12.03 10.69
CA ILE A 602 -10.40 11.49 11.09
C ILE A 602 -10.26 10.10 11.70
N SER A 603 -9.57 9.21 10.99
CA SER A 603 -9.52 7.80 11.36
C SER A 603 -8.38 7.06 10.70
N THR A 604 -7.90 6.05 11.40
CA THR A 604 -6.85 5.13 10.94
C THR A 604 -7.45 3.75 10.65
N LEU A 605 -7.02 3.09 9.57
CA LEU A 605 -7.38 1.71 9.25
C LEU A 605 -6.12 0.86 9.08
N ASP A 606 -5.93 -0.11 9.98
CA ASP A 606 -4.83 -1.09 9.94
C ASP A 606 -5.17 -2.24 8.99
N LEU A 607 -4.27 -2.58 8.08
CA LEU A 607 -4.47 -3.58 7.04
C LEU A 607 -4.20 -5.03 7.49
N ARG A 608 -3.61 -5.27 8.68
CA ARG A 608 -3.19 -6.61 9.14
C ARG A 608 -4.27 -7.69 9.09
N ASP A 609 -5.52 -7.33 9.39
CA ASP A 609 -6.67 -8.25 9.38
C ASP A 609 -7.75 -7.85 8.34
N CYS A 610 -7.32 -7.18 7.27
CA CYS A 610 -8.20 -6.72 6.21
C CYS A 610 -8.08 -7.59 4.94
N TYR A 611 -9.11 -7.53 4.10
CA TYR A 611 -9.10 -8.09 2.75
C TYR A 611 -9.50 -7.00 1.77
N LEU A 612 -8.85 -7.02 0.60
CA LEU A 612 -9.07 -6.05 -0.46
C LEU A 612 -9.73 -6.75 -1.64
N TYR A 613 -10.83 -6.19 -2.12
CA TYR A 613 -11.44 -6.55 -3.41
C TYR A 613 -11.86 -5.30 -4.17
N SER A 614 -11.99 -5.43 -5.48
CA SER A 614 -12.14 -4.32 -6.42
C SER A 614 -13.11 -4.68 -7.56
N GLY A 615 -13.43 -3.69 -8.39
CA GLY A 615 -14.21 -3.91 -9.61
C GLY A 615 -15.67 -4.28 -9.34
N LEU A 616 -16.23 -5.16 -10.17
CA LEU A 616 -17.64 -5.57 -10.18
C LEU A 616 -18.11 -6.12 -8.82
N LEU A 617 -17.21 -6.71 -8.03
CA LEU A 617 -17.55 -7.19 -6.67
C LEU A 617 -18.02 -6.07 -5.74
N THR A 618 -17.60 -4.82 -5.99
CA THR A 618 -17.96 -3.63 -5.20
C THR A 618 -19.35 -3.10 -5.51
N GLU A 619 -19.95 -3.46 -6.65
CA GLU A 619 -21.26 -2.96 -7.08
C GLU A 619 -22.35 -3.22 -6.03
N ASN A 620 -22.32 -4.42 -5.43
CA ASN A 620 -23.23 -4.83 -4.35
C ASN A 620 -23.13 -3.96 -3.08
N ASP A 621 -22.03 -3.24 -2.89
CA ASP A 621 -21.79 -2.36 -1.76
C ASP A 621 -22.18 -0.91 -2.04
N LEU A 622 -22.38 -0.53 -3.31
CA LEU A 622 -22.74 0.83 -3.71
C LEU A 622 -24.22 1.15 -3.44
N LEU A 623 -25.12 0.18 -3.53
CA LEU A 623 -26.56 0.28 -3.22
C LEU A 623 -27.37 1.33 -3.99
N TYR A 624 -26.76 2.19 -4.80
CA TYR A 624 -27.50 3.07 -5.70
C TYR A 624 -27.86 2.26 -6.95
N GLN A 625 -29.16 2.07 -7.19
CA GLN A 625 -29.63 1.73 -8.53
C GLN A 625 -29.39 2.97 -9.41
N ASN A 626 -28.58 2.84 -10.45
CA ASN A 626 -28.19 3.90 -11.37
C ASN A 626 -29.41 4.73 -11.81
N ARG A 627 -29.53 5.95 -11.29
CA ARG A 627 -30.59 6.91 -11.67
C ARG A 627 -30.17 7.85 -12.80
N THR A 628 -28.89 7.85 -13.16
CA THR A 628 -28.36 8.60 -14.29
C THR A 628 -28.39 7.69 -15.51
N PHE A 629 -29.49 7.78 -16.26
CA PHE A 629 -29.58 7.18 -17.58
C PHE A 629 -29.10 8.21 -18.60
N ASP A 630 -28.07 7.89 -19.36
CA ASP A 630 -27.69 8.71 -20.51
C ASP A 630 -28.62 8.37 -21.69
N ASN A 631 -29.55 9.27 -22.00
CA ASN A 631 -30.47 9.10 -23.12
C ASN A 631 -29.74 8.95 -24.48
N ASN A 632 -28.51 9.47 -24.59
CA ASN A 632 -27.74 9.39 -25.83
C ASN A 632 -27.01 8.04 -25.97
N LYS A 633 -26.86 7.27 -24.87
CA LYS A 633 -26.04 6.06 -24.83
C LYS A 633 -26.65 4.99 -23.93
N PRO A 634 -27.62 4.19 -24.45
CA PRO A 634 -28.22 3.11 -23.68
C PRO A 634 -27.18 2.04 -23.33
N GLY A 635 -26.97 1.80 -22.03
CA GLY A 635 -26.02 0.80 -21.50
C GLY A 635 -24.88 1.39 -20.68
N HIS A 636 -24.59 2.68 -20.82
CA HIS A 636 -23.67 3.42 -19.96
C HIS A 636 -24.44 4.16 -18.87
N THR A 637 -23.92 4.14 -17.65
CA THR A 637 -24.57 4.77 -16.49
C THR A 637 -23.76 5.93 -15.91
N ALA A 638 -22.46 6.00 -16.22
CA ALA A 638 -21.59 7.10 -15.83
C ALA A 638 -21.49 8.16 -16.94
N LEU A 639 -21.80 9.41 -16.59
CA LEU A 639 -21.48 10.57 -17.42
C LEU A 639 -19.97 10.86 -17.38
N PRO A 640 -19.34 11.26 -18.51
CA PRO A 640 -17.95 11.69 -18.53
C PRO A 640 -17.68 12.81 -17.51
N ARG A 641 -16.62 12.65 -16.71
CA ARG A 641 -16.22 13.57 -15.63
C ARG A 641 -14.95 14.30 -16.01
N ILE A 642 -14.90 15.59 -15.69
CA ILE A 642 -13.70 16.44 -15.83
C ILE A 642 -13.32 16.99 -14.46
N TYR A 643 -12.07 16.75 -14.05
CA TYR A 643 -11.50 17.26 -12.82
C TYR A 643 -10.74 18.55 -13.12
N LEU A 644 -11.34 19.70 -12.79
CA LEU A 644 -10.77 21.02 -13.13
C LEU A 644 -9.46 21.36 -12.42
N GLU A 645 -9.13 20.65 -11.33
CA GLU A 645 -7.90 20.89 -10.55
C GLU A 645 -6.64 20.58 -11.38
N ASP A 646 -6.69 19.55 -12.21
CA ASP A 646 -5.57 19.05 -13.00
C ASP A 646 -5.92 18.75 -14.47
N GLY A 647 -7.19 18.91 -14.87
CA GLY A 647 -7.69 18.61 -16.20
C GLY A 647 -7.69 17.11 -16.51
N TRP A 648 -7.84 16.24 -15.50
CA TRP A 648 -8.03 14.81 -15.71
C TRP A 648 -9.46 14.51 -16.17
N THR A 649 -9.63 13.57 -17.10
CA THR A 649 -10.93 13.11 -17.61
C THR A 649 -11.16 11.64 -17.25
N SER A 650 -12.42 11.25 -17.03
CA SER A 650 -12.79 9.85 -16.79
C SER A 650 -14.22 9.59 -17.25
N SER A 651 -14.38 8.55 -18.07
CA SER A 651 -15.63 7.93 -18.52
C SER A 651 -15.95 6.64 -17.75
N ASP A 652 -15.16 6.31 -16.73
CA ASP A 652 -15.22 5.02 -16.03
C ASP A 652 -16.52 4.84 -15.23
N GLU A 653 -17.06 3.63 -15.24
CA GLU A 653 -18.20 3.28 -14.39
C GLU A 653 -17.84 3.26 -12.89
N ASP A 654 -18.86 3.32 -12.04
CA ASP A 654 -18.64 3.44 -10.59
C ASP A 654 -17.92 2.23 -10.01
N TYR A 655 -18.23 1.00 -10.43
CA TYR A 655 -17.52 -0.20 -9.99
C TYR A 655 -16.07 -0.25 -10.50
N MET A 656 -15.77 0.36 -11.65
CA MET A 656 -14.42 0.44 -12.22
C MET A 656 -13.52 1.40 -11.44
N THR A 657 -14.09 2.36 -10.73
CA THR A 657 -13.36 3.34 -9.91
C THR A 657 -13.35 2.98 -8.41
N CYS A 658 -14.06 1.93 -8.01
CA CYS A 658 -14.21 1.53 -6.62
C CYS A 658 -13.32 0.34 -6.23
N PHE A 659 -12.84 0.38 -4.98
CA PHE A 659 -12.30 -0.76 -4.26
C PHE A 659 -12.86 -0.78 -2.84
N ALA A 660 -12.87 -1.95 -2.23
CA ALA A 660 -13.46 -2.16 -0.92
C ALA A 660 -12.47 -2.88 0.00
N ILE A 661 -12.40 -2.40 1.24
CA ILE A 661 -11.63 -3.01 2.31
C ILE A 661 -12.62 -3.63 3.29
N TRP A 662 -12.54 -4.94 3.42
CA TRP A 662 -13.33 -5.70 4.38
C TRP A 662 -12.50 -6.00 5.61
N HIS A 663 -13.09 -5.86 6.80
CA HIS A 663 -12.47 -6.29 8.04
C HIS A 663 -13.48 -6.94 8.99
N GLY A 664 -12.99 -7.88 9.81
CA GLY A 664 -13.81 -8.60 10.77
C GLY A 664 -14.38 -7.67 11.84
N ARG A 665 -15.70 -7.76 12.09
CA ARG A 665 -16.37 -6.94 13.14
C ARG A 665 -16.24 -7.57 14.53
N LYS A 666 -16.32 -8.90 14.63
CA LYS A 666 -16.27 -9.64 15.90
C LYS A 666 -14.90 -10.25 16.09
N LYS A 667 -14.33 -10.07 17.27
CA LYS A 667 -13.12 -10.78 17.69
C LYS A 667 -13.46 -11.83 18.74
N SER A 668 -12.73 -12.94 18.72
CA SER A 668 -12.85 -14.09 19.62
C SER A 668 -11.48 -14.38 20.26
N LEU A 669 -11.47 -14.84 21.50
CA LEU A 669 -10.25 -15.29 22.16
C LEU A 669 -9.86 -16.68 21.64
N PHE A 670 -8.62 -16.81 21.18
CA PHE A 670 -8.03 -18.06 20.71
C PHE A 670 -6.81 -18.41 21.56
N ARG A 671 -6.68 -19.68 21.94
CA ARG A 671 -5.56 -20.14 22.78
C ARG A 671 -4.34 -20.36 21.88
N ARG A 672 -3.21 -19.70 22.18
CA ARG A 672 -1.94 -19.90 21.47
C ARG A 672 -1.49 -21.36 21.56
N GLY A 673 -0.99 -21.93 20.46
CA GLY A 673 -0.39 -23.26 20.40
C GLY A 673 0.92 -23.34 21.22
N SER A 674 1.41 -24.54 21.55
CA SER A 674 2.59 -24.74 22.43
C SER A 674 3.81 -25.30 21.67
N ASN A 675 3.90 -25.12 20.36
CA ASN A 675 4.84 -25.88 19.53
C ASN A 675 6.09 -25.10 19.10
N ASP A 676 6.23 -23.82 19.45
CA ASP A 676 7.43 -23.05 19.08
C ASP A 676 8.35 -22.83 20.29
N SER A 677 9.58 -23.33 20.20
CA SER A 677 10.60 -23.27 21.26
C SER A 677 10.96 -21.83 21.65
N ARG A 678 10.88 -20.88 20.70
CA ARG A 678 11.11 -19.44 20.96
C ARG A 678 10.00 -18.79 21.80
N GLU A 679 8.78 -19.31 21.77
CA GLU A 679 7.67 -18.76 22.54
C GLU A 679 7.67 -19.23 24.02
N LYS A 680 8.39 -20.31 24.35
CA LYS A 680 8.57 -20.73 25.75
C LYS A 680 9.36 -19.69 26.55
N GLU A 681 10.44 -19.15 25.99
CA GLU A 681 11.26 -18.12 26.65
C GLU A 681 10.50 -16.79 26.85
N VAL A 682 9.66 -16.40 25.88
CA VAL A 682 8.81 -15.19 26.02
C VAL A 682 7.70 -15.41 27.06
N ARG A 683 7.13 -16.62 27.13
CA ARG A 683 6.11 -16.98 28.13
C ARG A 683 6.62 -16.97 29.57
N GLU A 684 7.88 -17.35 29.79
CA GLU A 684 8.50 -17.31 31.11
C GLU A 684 8.83 -15.89 31.56
N LYS A 685 9.13 -14.98 30.61
CA LYS A 685 9.39 -13.56 30.91
C LYS A 685 8.14 -12.70 31.14
N GLU A 686 7.01 -13.01 30.51
CA GLU A 686 5.80 -12.16 30.53
C GLU A 686 4.72 -12.54 31.57
N GLY A 687 5.01 -13.42 32.53
CA GLY A 687 4.21 -13.68 33.73
C GLY A 687 2.70 -13.37 33.69
N GLY A 688 1.85 -14.32 33.29
CA GLY A 688 0.41 -14.28 33.59
C GLY A 688 -0.55 -14.74 32.49
N ARG A 689 -1.81 -15.01 32.90
CA ARG A 689 -2.95 -15.53 32.11
C ARG A 689 -3.18 -14.85 30.74
N ARG A 690 -2.68 -13.61 30.54
CA ARG A 690 -2.78 -12.85 29.28
C ARG A 690 -1.92 -13.40 28.15
N SER A 691 -0.79 -14.08 28.41
CA SER A 691 0.05 -14.63 27.33
C SER A 691 -0.53 -15.91 26.69
N ARG A 692 -1.54 -16.55 27.31
CA ARG A 692 -2.16 -17.80 26.81
C ARG A 692 -3.20 -17.60 25.71
N PHE A 693 -3.80 -16.41 25.58
CA PHE A 693 -4.90 -16.16 24.65
C PHE A 693 -4.65 -14.94 23.76
N LYS A 694 -4.82 -15.10 22.45
CA LYS A 694 -4.74 -14.05 21.42
C LYS A 694 -6.14 -13.70 20.95
N LEU A 695 -6.41 -12.42 20.74
CA LEU A 695 -7.67 -11.94 20.19
C LEU A 695 -7.62 -12.04 18.66
N VAL A 696 -8.47 -12.87 18.05
CA VAL A 696 -8.51 -13.15 16.60
C VAL A 696 -9.89 -12.92 16.01
N SER A 697 -10.03 -12.70 14.70
CA SER A 697 -11.35 -12.50 14.07
C SER A 697 -12.27 -13.73 14.22
N GLN A 698 -13.56 -13.54 14.46
CA GLN A 698 -14.51 -14.66 14.47
C GLN A 698 -14.78 -15.13 13.04
N LEU A 699 -14.67 -16.43 12.78
CA LEU A 699 -14.91 -16.99 11.43
C LEU A 699 -16.40 -17.28 11.19
N GLY A 700 -16.81 -17.26 9.92
CA GLY A 700 -18.17 -17.58 9.46
C GLY A 700 -19.21 -16.51 9.75
N VAL A 701 -18.80 -15.30 10.14
CA VAL A 701 -19.68 -14.16 10.43
C VAL A 701 -19.43 -13.01 9.44
N PRO A 702 -20.45 -12.20 9.11
CA PRO A 702 -20.27 -11.00 8.31
C PRO A 702 -19.37 -9.97 9.02
N GLY A 703 -18.61 -9.21 8.23
CA GLY A 703 -17.75 -8.12 8.70
C GLY A 703 -18.27 -6.75 8.28
N ASN A 704 -17.39 -5.76 8.40
CA ASN A 704 -17.62 -4.41 7.92
C ASN A 704 -16.88 -4.22 6.59
N THR A 705 -17.55 -3.57 5.65
CA THR A 705 -16.97 -3.17 4.36
C THR A 705 -16.89 -1.65 4.31
N MET A 706 -15.72 -1.13 3.99
CA MET A 706 -15.48 0.27 3.67
C MET A 706 -15.16 0.40 2.19
N VAL A 707 -15.94 1.19 1.46
CA VAL A 707 -15.73 1.38 0.02
C VAL A 707 -15.01 2.70 -0.20
N PHE A 708 -14.00 2.68 -1.06
CA PHE A 708 -13.28 3.83 -1.55
C PHE A 708 -13.48 3.94 -3.05
N LYS A 709 -13.60 5.17 -3.55
CA LYS A 709 -13.76 5.50 -4.96
C LYS A 709 -12.68 6.49 -5.37
N ALA A 710 -11.90 6.13 -6.39
CA ALA A 710 -10.89 6.98 -7.02
C ALA A 710 -11.53 7.82 -8.14
N ARG A 711 -10.74 8.69 -8.79
CA ARG A 711 -11.23 9.53 -9.89
C ARG A 711 -11.34 8.75 -11.20
N SER A 712 -10.49 7.75 -11.38
CA SER A 712 -10.41 6.90 -12.57
C SER A 712 -10.03 5.46 -12.22
N ARG A 713 -10.18 4.56 -13.19
CA ARG A 713 -9.74 3.16 -13.09
C ARG A 713 -8.23 3.05 -12.86
N ALA A 714 -7.44 3.86 -13.57
CA ALA A 714 -5.99 3.88 -13.42
C ALA A 714 -5.54 4.25 -12.00
N GLU A 715 -6.16 5.27 -11.39
CA GLU A 715 -5.86 5.64 -9.99
C GLU A 715 -6.27 4.54 -9.01
N ARG A 716 -7.44 3.91 -9.22
CA ARG A 716 -7.89 2.77 -8.41
C ARG A 716 -6.84 1.65 -8.45
N ASP A 717 -6.28 1.34 -9.62
CA ASP A 717 -5.30 0.26 -9.79
C ASP A 717 -4.03 0.54 -8.98
N HIS A 718 -3.53 1.77 -8.99
CA HIS A 718 -2.38 2.16 -8.15
C HIS A 718 -2.67 1.99 -6.66
N TRP A 719 -3.86 2.40 -6.20
CA TRP A 719 -4.28 2.19 -4.80
C TRP A 719 -4.37 0.71 -4.45
N VAL A 720 -4.96 -0.11 -5.32
CA VAL A 720 -5.14 -1.54 -5.07
C VAL A 720 -3.79 -2.25 -4.98
N LEU A 721 -2.88 -1.99 -5.92
CA LEU A 721 -1.55 -2.59 -5.91
C LEU A 721 -0.73 -2.13 -4.70
N ALA A 722 -0.74 -0.84 -4.36
CA ALA A 722 -0.03 -0.32 -3.19
C ALA A 722 -0.54 -0.95 -1.87
N ILE A 723 -1.87 -1.08 -1.71
CA ILE A 723 -2.47 -1.73 -0.54
C ILE A 723 -2.11 -3.22 -0.52
N GLN A 724 -2.09 -3.91 -1.66
CA GLN A 724 -1.67 -5.32 -1.72
C GLN A 724 -0.22 -5.50 -1.28
N THR A 725 0.70 -4.65 -1.74
CA THR A 725 2.11 -4.68 -1.33
C THR A 725 2.25 -4.54 0.18
N GLU A 726 1.50 -3.62 0.80
CA GLU A 726 1.49 -3.47 2.26
C GLU A 726 0.85 -4.67 2.98
N CYS A 727 -0.25 -5.22 2.44
CA CYS A 727 -0.85 -6.45 2.97
C CYS A 727 0.10 -7.64 2.89
N GLU A 728 0.92 -7.73 1.84
CA GLU A 728 1.96 -8.75 1.68
C GLU A 728 3.08 -8.57 2.71
N ARG A 729 3.53 -7.34 2.95
CA ARG A 729 4.53 -7.04 3.98
C ARG A 729 4.03 -7.38 5.40
N LEU A 730 2.73 -7.19 5.64
CA LEU A 730 2.08 -7.51 6.91
C LEU A 730 1.65 -8.98 7.05
N ALA A 731 1.72 -9.77 5.98
CA ALA A 731 1.25 -11.14 5.98
C ALA A 731 2.12 -12.02 6.88
N GLN A 732 1.60 -12.34 8.07
CA GLN A 732 2.17 -13.34 8.97
C GLN A 732 1.49 -14.70 8.77
N ALA A 733 2.22 -15.79 9.04
CA ALA A 733 1.64 -17.13 9.06
C ALA A 733 0.50 -17.22 10.08
N GLU A 734 -0.64 -17.78 9.68
CA GLU A 734 -1.81 -17.98 10.54
C GLU A 734 -1.53 -19.02 11.63
N GLU A 735 -1.80 -18.69 12.90
CA GLU A 735 -1.77 -19.66 13.99
C GLU A 735 -3.01 -20.57 13.91
N VAL A 736 -2.80 -21.84 13.55
CA VAL A 736 -3.86 -22.85 13.49
C VAL A 736 -3.52 -24.03 14.39
N ARG A 737 -4.52 -24.52 15.14
CA ARG A 737 -4.36 -25.70 15.98
C ARG A 737 -4.92 -26.91 15.24
N ILE A 738 -4.00 -27.75 14.77
CA ILE A 738 -4.32 -29.08 14.26
C ILE A 738 -4.44 -30.01 15.48
N ILE A 739 -5.55 -30.74 15.58
CA ILE A 739 -5.73 -31.77 16.62
C ILE A 739 -5.60 -33.13 15.94
N GLY A 740 -4.60 -33.91 16.33
CA GLY A 740 -4.53 -35.34 16.02
C GLY A 740 -5.24 -36.14 17.12
N ASP A 741 -5.75 -37.32 16.77
CA ASP A 741 -6.00 -38.36 17.75
C ASP A 741 -4.64 -38.95 18.15
N GLU A 742 -4.38 -39.07 19.46
CA GLU A 742 -3.44 -40.07 19.97
C GLU A 742 -4.05 -41.46 19.79
#